data_AF-A0A673T3T7-F1
#
_entry.id   AF-A0A673T3T7-F1
#
_cell.length_a   1.000
_cell.length_b   1.000
_cell.length_c   1.000
_cell.angle_alpha   90.00
_cell.angle_beta   90.00
_cell.angle_gamma   90.00
#
_symmetry.space_group_name_H-M   'P 1'
#
loop_
_entity.id
_entity.type
_entity.pdbx_description
1 polymer ?
#
loop_
_entity_poly.entity_id
_entity_poly.type
_entity_poly.pdbx_seq_one_letter_code
_entity_poly.pdbx_strand_id
1 'polypeptide(L)'
;MSAQGVAVLLSWLSCCGSALWRYTSNSPSYHIFSTRSTIKLEYEGPSFSEWSVPGTCSVKNKSSPQTELRCSSPGIHTIKPLVVGPDSEEERSLSVESSHICFLWYYRVITLFHSYTQIIVTWIHDPENVDPDELLQIAQEPSPNSRILTKELATLGQQPIIFTPLKKNIYYPDSKMKNGTWHISLPMSIDDVIKQIKGNQVAFQDCFISDIIFLLTFPLLTMPEIPGLLPITSPRGSQLITFQSSCILSSVVVVAEMETFQTNDSFRTWTRIRVPPHILTDDERHNVSRVSLSWDGIFFLINGILYIRTFTAFTRLGTNYNLPSRGITGITARKWCWVKYTTKNNQTSVVTVWTENELYLGYLSLKFVKLIATEKLKSFLNISPTDTLTIHNVAYLSHPLELALLLSYCTTCTINKKIYMVIYNEDTQQWTKQDFALDVTSDTFLSAQFLYSAFPDVLLWDKHRIYYCYQNFTEIGIIETPTEFGNLSRLSQNSTIHEIFIDYYGNVVVKMENNIMFYFKANIRNALKLHVWINSTLKSSTSMTTSGLMYFIYVFENGTVRPQEYPLRLEAESVTFNIKEKCPYVAFLNNIFSVFYFLDKGQNVSIWTQIVYPENVGLYIVVESYGPNILQQKDQVHYEIALGHCTKTMAITFFQTINYEAVDDYFKLQQENTGLLLIHIRPSASARMCPIAQKVFQIAAGCDPSKRIAVKGFNKECLQHDFYYNIEKSYLRNKPSKNLRVKYNWKEYGCPLRLDFGAKFHPEIQLYDENGYVEDVEVNFIVWEIHGRNDYSFNNTMKKSGCLNEAQTWKSMIELNKHLPLEEVWGPENYKHCFSYAIGKPGDLNQPYEIINKSNYNHLVWPVDHSGMYVFRVKILDPNYSFCTLTAIFAIETFGMIPSPSGYLVAALLFLLMLLFFSILVLSYFHYMRVYKQYIYEMLNKDEKKN
;
A
#
# COMPACT_ATOMS: atom_id res chain seq x y z
N MET A 1 -68.23 -10.34 -1.88
CA MET A 1 -67.69 -9.39 -0.88
C MET A 1 -68.14 -8.00 -1.29
N SER A 2 -68.71 -7.20 -0.36
CA SER A 2 -69.17 -5.84 -0.68
C SER A 2 -67.99 -4.92 -0.99
N ALA A 3 -68.21 -3.90 -1.84
CA ALA A 3 -67.19 -2.91 -2.18
C ALA A 3 -66.63 -2.17 -0.94
N GLN A 4 -67.42 -2.06 0.14
CA GLN A 4 -66.97 -1.58 1.45
C GLN A 4 -66.00 -2.56 2.16
N GLY A 5 -66.19 -3.87 2.02
CA GLY A 5 -65.27 -4.88 2.58
C GLY A 5 -63.91 -4.89 1.89
N VAL A 6 -63.85 -4.54 0.60
CA VAL A 6 -62.60 -4.43 -0.17
C VAL A 6 -61.89 -3.10 0.13
N ALA A 7 -62.62 -2.01 0.34
CA ALA A 7 -62.05 -0.72 0.73
C ALA A 7 -61.46 -0.74 2.15
N VAL A 8 -62.09 -1.45 3.11
CA VAL A 8 -61.54 -1.64 4.46
C VAL A 8 -60.31 -2.55 4.44
N LEU A 9 -60.29 -3.60 3.62
CA LEU A 9 -59.11 -4.46 3.44
C LEU A 9 -57.95 -3.71 2.76
N LEU A 10 -58.22 -2.87 1.76
CA LEU A 10 -57.20 -2.03 1.11
C LEU A 10 -56.71 -0.90 2.02
N SER A 11 -57.56 -0.35 2.89
CA SER A 11 -57.18 0.61 3.93
C SER A 11 -56.35 -0.02 5.05
N TRP A 12 -56.62 -1.28 5.42
CA TRP A 12 -55.80 -2.04 6.37
C TRP A 12 -54.46 -2.46 5.77
N LEU A 13 -54.42 -2.81 4.48
CA LEU A 13 -53.19 -3.10 3.75
C LEU A 13 -52.33 -1.86 3.49
N SER A 14 -52.91 -0.65 3.44
CA SER A 14 -52.15 0.61 3.37
C SER A 14 -51.71 1.15 4.75
N CYS A 15 -52.21 0.59 5.86
CA CYS A 15 -51.86 1.04 7.22
C CYS A 15 -50.56 0.42 7.78
N CYS A 16 -49.90 -0.49 7.07
CA CYS A 16 -48.67 -1.13 7.54
C CYS A 16 -47.38 -0.53 6.94
N GLY A 17 -47.46 0.64 6.29
CA GLY A 17 -46.26 1.43 6.02
C GLY A 17 -45.84 2.15 7.30
N SER A 18 -44.85 1.61 8.02
CA SER A 18 -44.19 2.36 9.10
C SER A 18 -43.80 3.72 8.55
N ALA A 19 -44.21 4.80 9.22
CA ALA A 19 -43.79 6.13 8.83
C ALA A 19 -42.27 6.22 8.91
N LEU A 20 -41.67 6.90 7.94
CA LEU A 20 -40.23 7.07 7.85
C LEU A 20 -39.96 8.55 7.76
N TRP A 21 -38.99 9.03 8.52
CA TRP A 21 -38.49 10.38 8.29
C TRP A 21 -36.98 10.37 8.15
N ARG A 22 -36.45 11.29 7.35
CA ARG A 22 -35.05 11.37 6.94
C ARG A 22 -34.61 12.83 6.93
N TYR A 23 -33.31 13.03 6.82
CA TYR A 23 -32.77 14.35 6.56
C TYR A 23 -31.58 14.28 5.61
N THR A 24 -31.36 15.36 4.87
CA THR A 24 -30.24 15.52 3.95
C THR A 24 -29.70 16.94 4.04
N SER A 25 -28.48 17.15 3.54
CA SER A 25 -27.92 18.48 3.36
C SER A 25 -27.29 18.57 1.98
N ASN A 26 -27.08 19.80 1.51
CA ASN A 26 -26.40 20.05 0.25
C ASN A 26 -24.87 19.86 0.36
N SER A 27 -24.33 19.74 1.57
CA SER A 27 -22.92 19.39 1.77
C SER A 27 -22.75 17.86 1.80
N PRO A 28 -21.94 17.27 0.89
CA PRO A 28 -21.71 15.81 0.82
C PRO A 28 -20.91 15.26 2.01
N SER A 29 -20.52 16.12 2.97
CA SER A 29 -19.68 15.68 4.07
C SER A 29 -20.46 15.22 5.30
N TYR A 30 -21.71 15.65 5.53
CA TYR A 30 -22.43 15.50 6.83
C TYR A 30 -21.57 15.78 8.09
N HIS A 31 -20.36 16.29 7.92
CA HIS A 31 -19.32 16.17 8.93
C HIS A 31 -19.53 17.21 10.01
N ILE A 32 -20.34 18.22 9.73
CA ILE A 32 -20.83 19.24 10.65
C ILE A 32 -22.07 19.84 9.97
N PHE A 33 -23.28 19.66 10.52
CA PHE A 33 -24.31 20.68 10.24
C PHE A 33 -23.79 21.98 10.83
N SER A 34 -23.77 23.04 10.05
CA SER A 34 -23.35 24.34 10.56
C SER A 34 -24.54 25.26 10.76
N THR A 35 -24.32 26.36 11.47
CA THR A 35 -25.30 27.45 11.55
C THR A 35 -25.65 28.09 10.20
N ARG A 36 -24.91 27.75 9.12
CA ARG A 36 -25.16 28.20 7.75
C ARG A 36 -25.83 27.15 6.87
N SER A 37 -25.86 25.89 7.31
CA SER A 37 -26.30 24.76 6.49
C SER A 37 -27.82 24.70 6.37
N THR A 38 -28.33 24.47 5.17
CA THR A 38 -29.73 24.08 4.99
C THR A 38 -29.87 22.58 5.21
N ILE A 39 -30.71 22.20 6.18
CA ILE A 39 -31.07 20.81 6.47
C ILE A 39 -32.44 20.54 5.87
N LYS A 40 -32.53 19.62 4.91
CA LYS A 40 -33.80 19.21 4.30
C LYS A 40 -34.38 18.07 5.13
N LEU A 41 -35.58 18.25 5.64
CA LEU A 41 -36.34 17.23 6.37
C LEU A 41 -37.35 16.60 5.43
N GLU A 42 -37.50 15.28 5.49
CA GLU A 42 -38.47 14.52 4.72
C GLU A 42 -39.21 13.54 5.64
N TYR A 43 -40.53 13.50 5.53
CA TYR A 43 -41.40 12.51 6.18
C TYR A 43 -42.24 11.78 5.12
N GLU A 44 -42.27 10.46 5.21
CA GLU A 44 -42.98 9.52 4.36
C GLU A 44 -44.00 8.79 5.24
N GLY A 45 -45.27 9.22 5.19
CA GLY A 45 -46.36 8.60 5.93
C GLY A 45 -47.65 9.44 5.87
N PRO A 46 -48.83 8.81 5.99
CA PRO A 46 -50.12 9.49 5.84
C PRO A 46 -50.53 10.31 7.08
N SER A 47 -49.87 10.09 8.22
CA SER A 47 -50.25 10.62 9.54
C SER A 47 -49.54 11.92 9.91
N PHE A 48 -48.72 12.52 9.03
CA PHE A 48 -47.95 13.72 9.34
C PHE A 48 -48.84 14.93 9.70
N SER A 49 -48.51 15.61 10.80
CA SER A 49 -49.16 16.85 11.23
C SER A 49 -48.23 18.06 11.09
N GLU A 50 -47.17 18.11 11.89
CA GLU A 50 -46.21 19.22 11.88
C GLU A 50 -44.84 18.84 12.45
N TRP A 51 -43.81 19.66 12.17
CA TRP A 51 -42.49 19.50 12.76
C TRP A 51 -42.38 20.22 14.11
N SER A 52 -41.98 19.47 15.15
CA SER A 52 -41.52 20.01 16.43
C SER A 52 -40.02 20.30 16.35
N VAL A 53 -39.66 21.57 16.50
CA VAL A 53 -38.28 22.07 16.42
C VAL A 53 -37.98 23.07 17.55
N PRO A 54 -36.73 23.16 18.04
CA PRO A 54 -36.35 24.11 19.09
C PRO A 54 -36.44 25.55 18.60
N GLY A 55 -36.65 26.51 19.52
CA GLY A 55 -36.75 27.95 19.16
C GLY A 55 -35.47 28.55 18.57
N THR A 56 -34.33 27.87 18.73
CA THR A 56 -33.04 28.17 18.11
C THR A 56 -32.95 27.78 16.63
N CYS A 57 -33.94 27.07 16.10
CA CYS A 57 -34.02 26.69 14.70
C CYS A 57 -35.34 27.18 14.06
N SER A 58 -35.26 27.55 12.78
CA SER A 58 -36.39 27.96 11.96
C SER A 58 -36.68 26.92 10.89
N VAL A 59 -37.97 26.65 10.67
CA VAL A 59 -38.47 25.75 9.63
C VAL A 59 -39.30 26.56 8.65
N LYS A 60 -39.06 26.38 7.35
CA LYS A 60 -39.74 27.15 6.29
C LYS A 60 -41.25 26.92 6.26
N ASN A 61 -41.68 25.67 6.31
CA ASN A 61 -43.08 25.28 6.46
C ASN A 61 -43.20 24.11 7.45
N LYS A 62 -43.75 24.36 8.64
CA LYS A 62 -43.86 23.34 9.70
C LYS A 62 -44.86 22.24 9.36
N SER A 63 -45.90 22.54 8.59
CA SER A 63 -46.97 21.59 8.23
C SER A 63 -46.68 20.82 6.94
N SER A 64 -45.53 21.06 6.30
CA SER A 64 -45.12 20.31 5.13
C SER A 64 -44.27 19.09 5.51
N PRO A 65 -44.59 17.88 5.01
CA PRO A 65 -43.78 16.68 5.28
C PRO A 65 -42.38 16.78 4.67
N GLN A 66 -42.18 17.61 3.64
CA GLN A 66 -40.87 17.98 3.12
C GLN A 66 -40.62 19.47 3.38
N THR A 67 -39.56 19.81 4.10
CA THR A 67 -39.29 21.19 4.52
C THR A 67 -37.80 21.46 4.75
N GLU A 68 -37.45 22.73 4.92
CA GLU A 68 -36.08 23.18 5.17
C GLU A 68 -35.97 23.69 6.61
N LEU A 69 -34.95 23.22 7.33
CA LEU A 69 -34.58 23.59 8.69
C LEU A 69 -33.24 24.35 8.66
N ARG A 70 -33.17 25.46 9.41
CA ARG A 70 -31.94 26.23 9.66
C ARG A 70 -31.80 26.52 11.15
N CYS A 71 -30.63 26.32 11.72
CA CYS A 71 -30.36 26.57 13.14
C CYS A 71 -29.38 27.75 13.29
N SER A 72 -29.75 28.75 14.10
CA SER A 72 -28.95 29.98 14.26
C SER A 72 -27.87 29.89 15.34
N SER A 73 -27.90 28.84 16.16
CA SER A 73 -26.94 28.63 17.26
C SER A 73 -26.30 27.23 17.17
N PRO A 74 -25.01 27.12 17.48
CA PRO A 74 -24.35 25.83 17.61
C PRO A 74 -24.88 25.09 18.85
N GLY A 75 -24.94 23.76 18.78
CA GLY A 75 -25.45 22.88 19.82
C GLY A 75 -26.18 21.67 19.24
N ILE A 76 -26.69 20.84 20.13
CA ILE A 76 -27.51 19.67 19.77
C ILE A 76 -28.98 20.10 19.80
N HIS A 77 -29.69 19.90 18.70
CA HIS A 77 -31.09 20.29 18.52
C HIS A 77 -31.95 19.05 18.30
N THR A 78 -32.97 18.83 19.12
CA THR A 78 -33.89 17.69 19.00
C THR A 78 -35.05 18.03 18.06
N ILE A 79 -35.25 17.22 17.03
CA ILE A 79 -36.31 17.36 16.02
C ILE A 79 -37.20 16.13 16.05
N LYS A 80 -38.50 16.36 15.93
CA LYS A 80 -39.51 15.31 15.94
C LYS A 80 -40.67 15.64 15.00
N PRO A 81 -41.12 14.71 14.14
CA PRO A 81 -42.40 14.85 13.45
C PRO A 81 -43.54 14.56 14.42
N LEU A 82 -44.54 15.43 14.46
CA LEU A 82 -45.79 15.21 15.15
C LEU A 82 -46.79 14.60 14.18
N VAL A 83 -47.51 13.58 14.63
CA VAL A 83 -48.46 12.81 13.82
C VAL A 83 -49.86 12.84 14.42
N VAL A 84 -50.86 12.68 13.56
CA VAL A 84 -52.28 12.62 13.96
C VAL A 84 -52.61 11.17 14.33
N GLY A 85 -52.62 10.87 15.64
CA GLY A 85 -52.92 9.54 16.16
C GLY A 85 -52.30 9.27 17.54
N PRO A 86 -52.52 8.09 18.14
CA PRO A 86 -51.90 7.70 19.40
C PRO A 86 -50.40 7.36 19.26
N ASP A 87 -49.93 7.14 18.03
CA ASP A 87 -48.55 6.72 17.77
C ASP A 87 -47.57 7.89 17.90
N SER A 88 -46.47 7.68 18.62
CA SER A 88 -45.39 8.67 18.72
C SER A 88 -44.23 8.29 17.81
N GLU A 89 -43.86 9.19 16.90
CA GLU A 89 -42.69 9.00 16.06
C GLU A 89 -41.36 9.18 16.81
N GLU A 90 -40.29 8.60 16.25
CA GLU A 90 -38.94 8.72 16.80
C GLU A 90 -38.42 10.18 16.67
N GLU A 91 -37.84 10.69 17.75
CA GLU A 91 -37.11 11.96 17.74
C GLU A 91 -35.64 11.74 17.36
N ARG A 92 -35.02 12.72 16.71
CA ARG A 92 -33.58 12.72 16.43
C ARG A 92 -32.90 13.97 16.95
N SER A 93 -31.69 13.80 17.46
CA SER A 93 -30.86 14.89 17.98
C SER A 93 -29.75 15.20 16.99
N LEU A 94 -29.80 16.38 16.36
CA LEU A 94 -28.84 16.82 15.35
C LEU A 94 -27.80 17.76 15.95
N SER A 95 -26.51 17.43 15.80
CA SER A 95 -25.40 18.29 16.22
C SER A 95 -25.11 19.37 15.17
N VAL A 96 -25.18 20.65 15.56
CA VAL A 96 -24.90 21.81 14.73
C VAL A 96 -23.69 22.58 15.29
N GLU A 97 -22.67 22.89 14.48
CA GLU A 97 -21.50 23.65 14.92
C GLU A 97 -21.39 25.03 14.27
N SER A 98 -20.49 25.87 14.79
CA SER A 98 -20.15 27.16 14.20
C SER A 98 -18.93 26.98 13.30
N SER A 99 -19.14 26.92 11.98
CA SER A 99 -18.08 26.72 10.99
C SER A 99 -17.86 27.96 10.12
N HIS A 100 -16.59 28.26 9.84
CA HIS A 100 -16.17 29.26 8.85
C HIS A 100 -15.95 28.65 7.45
N ILE A 101 -16.22 27.35 7.29
CA ILE A 101 -16.13 26.66 6.00
C ILE A 101 -17.45 26.84 5.28
N CYS A 102 -17.42 27.52 4.14
CA CYS A 102 -18.62 27.73 3.29
C CYS A 102 -18.46 27.14 1.90
N PHE A 103 -17.23 27.06 1.39
CA PHE A 103 -16.97 26.62 0.03
C PHE A 103 -16.30 25.24 0.02
N LEU A 104 -16.59 24.47 -1.03
CA LEU A 104 -16.09 23.11 -1.18
C LEU A 104 -15.39 22.96 -2.54
N TRP A 105 -14.35 22.11 -2.55
CA TRP A 105 -13.77 21.63 -3.80
C TRP A 105 -14.72 20.67 -4.50
N TYR A 106 -15.03 20.95 -5.75
CA TYR A 106 -15.55 19.97 -6.68
C TYR A 106 -14.39 19.36 -7.47
N TYR A 107 -14.45 18.06 -7.75
CA TYR A 107 -13.49 17.43 -8.64
C TYR A 107 -14.13 16.35 -9.50
N ARG A 108 -13.60 16.18 -10.71
CA ARG A 108 -13.84 15.02 -11.58
C ARG A 108 -12.52 14.45 -12.07
N VAL A 109 -12.50 13.14 -12.29
CA VAL A 109 -11.30 12.41 -12.70
C VAL A 109 -11.46 11.94 -14.14
N ILE A 110 -10.50 12.29 -14.99
CA ILE A 110 -10.38 11.77 -16.36
C ILE A 110 -9.23 10.77 -16.36
N THR A 111 -9.53 9.52 -16.70
CA THR A 111 -8.55 8.42 -16.69
C THR A 111 -8.04 8.16 -18.11
N LEU A 112 -6.73 8.30 -18.32
CA LEU A 112 -6.05 8.03 -19.58
C LEU A 112 -5.25 6.73 -19.49
N PHE A 113 -5.88 5.61 -19.86
CA PHE A 113 -5.29 4.27 -19.75
C PHE A 113 -4.02 4.08 -20.60
N HIS A 114 -3.87 4.77 -21.73
CA HIS A 114 -2.71 4.63 -22.62
C HIS A 114 -1.42 5.22 -22.02
N SER A 115 -1.53 6.30 -21.25
CA SER A 115 -0.39 6.99 -20.65
C SER A 115 -0.27 6.72 -19.15
N TYR A 116 -1.12 5.86 -18.59
CA TYR A 116 -1.25 5.63 -17.14
C TYR A 116 -1.32 6.93 -16.34
N THR A 117 -2.09 7.90 -16.84
CA THR A 117 -2.25 9.23 -16.23
C THR A 117 -3.71 9.46 -15.86
N GLN A 118 -3.94 10.07 -14.70
CA GLN A 118 -5.26 10.60 -14.30
C GLN A 118 -5.17 12.12 -14.26
N ILE A 119 -6.10 12.79 -14.94
CA ILE A 119 -6.24 14.24 -14.91
C ILE A 119 -7.38 14.56 -13.97
N ILE A 120 -7.08 15.33 -12.92
CA ILE A 120 -8.08 15.86 -12.01
C ILE A 120 -8.46 17.24 -12.48
N VAL A 121 -9.75 17.40 -12.80
CA VAL A 121 -10.35 18.70 -13.11
C VAL A 121 -11.09 19.17 -11.87
N THR A 122 -10.73 20.33 -11.34
CA THR A 122 -11.28 20.83 -10.07
C THR A 122 -11.70 22.30 -10.16
N TRP A 123 -12.72 22.66 -9.38
CA TRP A 123 -13.23 24.01 -9.20
C TRP A 123 -13.89 24.16 -7.83
N ILE A 124 -14.33 25.38 -7.49
CA ILE A 124 -14.91 25.71 -6.19
C ILE A 124 -16.42 25.94 -6.37
N HIS A 125 -17.22 25.39 -5.47
CA HIS A 125 -18.66 25.63 -5.44
C HIS A 125 -19.14 25.99 -4.03
N ASP A 126 -20.27 26.68 -3.97
CA ASP A 126 -21.01 26.97 -2.75
C ASP A 126 -22.18 25.99 -2.63
N PRO A 127 -22.18 25.04 -1.68
CA PRO A 127 -23.22 24.02 -1.53
C PRO A 127 -24.62 24.61 -1.32
N GLU A 128 -24.77 25.86 -0.90
CA GLU A 128 -26.09 26.48 -0.71
C GLU A 128 -26.64 27.13 -2.00
N ASN A 129 -25.79 27.40 -3.01
CA ASN A 129 -26.14 28.15 -4.23
C ASN A 129 -25.76 27.45 -5.54
N VAL A 130 -25.40 26.18 -5.45
CA VAL A 130 -24.87 25.32 -6.52
C VAL A 130 -25.98 24.67 -7.35
N ASP A 131 -25.67 24.29 -8.59
CA ASP A 131 -26.58 23.59 -9.49
C ASP A 131 -26.86 22.13 -9.03
N PRO A 132 -28.06 21.56 -9.28
CA PRO A 132 -28.37 20.16 -8.94
C PRO A 132 -27.35 19.13 -9.45
N ASP A 133 -26.77 19.32 -10.63
CA ASP A 133 -25.80 18.36 -11.20
C ASP A 133 -24.46 18.38 -10.43
N GLU A 134 -24.06 19.54 -9.92
CA GLU A 134 -22.86 19.69 -9.09
C GLU A 134 -23.12 19.12 -7.67
N LEU A 135 -24.33 19.25 -7.12
CA LEU A 135 -24.74 18.59 -5.86
C LEU A 135 -24.71 17.06 -5.99
N LEU A 136 -25.21 16.54 -7.10
CA LEU A 136 -25.24 15.11 -7.40
C LEU A 136 -23.88 14.57 -7.85
N GLN A 137 -22.85 15.42 -7.96
CA GLN A 137 -21.50 15.04 -8.36
C GLN A 137 -21.41 14.40 -9.75
N ILE A 138 -22.29 14.83 -10.66
CA ILE A 138 -22.36 14.38 -12.06
C ILE A 138 -22.01 15.48 -13.07
N ALA A 139 -21.86 16.73 -12.61
CA ALA A 139 -21.49 17.87 -13.43
C ALA A 139 -20.13 17.68 -14.13
N GLN A 140 -20.10 17.96 -15.44
CA GLN A 140 -18.90 17.92 -16.28
C GLN A 140 -18.15 19.25 -16.31
N GLU A 141 -18.86 20.35 -16.11
CA GLU A 141 -18.35 21.73 -16.11
C GLU A 141 -18.97 22.52 -14.94
N PRO A 142 -18.29 23.58 -14.45
CA PRO A 142 -18.84 24.41 -13.39
C PRO A 142 -20.08 25.17 -13.84
N SER A 143 -21.08 25.27 -12.96
CA SER A 143 -22.23 26.15 -13.18
C SER A 143 -21.80 27.63 -13.29
N PRO A 144 -22.64 28.52 -13.84
CA PRO A 144 -22.30 29.95 -13.92
C PRO A 144 -21.87 30.55 -12.58
N ASN A 145 -22.53 30.17 -11.48
CA ASN A 145 -22.21 30.62 -10.12
C ASN A 145 -20.84 30.09 -9.67
N SER A 146 -20.63 28.77 -9.72
CA SER A 146 -19.37 28.11 -9.36
C SER A 146 -18.19 28.65 -10.18
N ARG A 147 -18.42 28.94 -11.46
CA ARG A 147 -17.40 29.50 -12.37
C ARG A 147 -16.99 30.92 -11.98
N ILE A 148 -17.93 31.77 -11.58
CA ILE A 148 -17.63 33.14 -11.12
C ILE A 148 -16.89 33.07 -9.78
N LEU A 149 -17.43 32.31 -8.81
CA LEU A 149 -16.82 32.12 -7.49
C LEU A 149 -15.37 31.63 -7.61
N THR A 150 -15.14 30.62 -8.45
CA THR A 150 -13.81 30.05 -8.69
C THR A 150 -12.85 31.10 -9.26
N LYS A 151 -13.30 31.94 -10.20
CA LYS A 151 -12.49 33.01 -10.80
C LYS A 151 -12.13 34.12 -9.80
N GLU A 152 -13.08 34.51 -8.96
CA GLU A 152 -12.86 35.50 -7.90
C GLU A 152 -11.83 35.00 -6.89
N LEU A 153 -12.02 33.80 -6.35
CA LEU A 153 -11.08 33.18 -5.42
C LEU A 153 -9.69 32.99 -6.05
N ALA A 154 -9.61 32.60 -7.32
CA ALA A 154 -8.34 32.51 -8.04
C ALA A 154 -7.62 33.87 -8.13
N THR A 155 -8.38 34.95 -8.34
CA THR A 155 -7.84 36.32 -8.39
C THR A 155 -7.33 36.77 -7.02
N LEU A 156 -7.95 36.31 -5.94
CA LEU A 156 -7.51 36.52 -4.55
C LEU A 156 -6.30 35.65 -4.14
N GLY A 157 -5.71 34.90 -5.06
CA GLY A 157 -4.53 34.08 -4.82
C GLY A 157 -4.84 32.62 -4.50
N GLN A 158 -6.06 32.15 -4.71
CA GLN A 158 -6.39 30.74 -4.50
C GLN A 158 -5.81 29.86 -5.61
N GLN A 159 -5.14 28.77 -5.22
CA GLN A 159 -4.59 27.78 -6.15
C GLN A 159 -4.69 26.38 -5.54
N PRO A 160 -5.36 25.41 -6.19
CA PRO A 160 -5.40 24.04 -5.71
C PRO A 160 -4.07 23.34 -5.96
N ILE A 161 -3.63 22.57 -4.97
CA ILE A 161 -2.58 21.55 -5.10
C ILE A 161 -3.17 20.20 -4.71
N ILE A 162 -2.64 19.13 -5.29
CA ILE A 162 -2.94 17.78 -4.82
C ILE A 162 -1.76 17.30 -4.01
N PHE A 163 -1.99 17.13 -2.72
CA PHE A 163 -1.04 16.58 -1.78
C PHE A 163 -1.31 15.10 -1.57
N THR A 164 -0.25 14.32 -1.50
CA THR A 164 -0.30 12.88 -1.22
C THR A 164 0.21 12.62 0.20
N PRO A 165 -0.65 12.26 1.16
CA PRO A 165 -0.20 12.08 2.54
C PRO A 165 0.85 10.98 2.70
N LEU A 166 0.78 9.94 1.87
CA LEU A 166 1.65 8.76 1.95
C LEU A 166 3.05 9.05 1.41
N LYS A 167 3.16 9.54 0.18
CA LYS A 167 4.44 9.83 -0.48
C LYS A 167 4.94 11.26 -0.27
N LYS A 168 4.13 12.13 0.32
CA LYS A 168 4.40 13.57 0.50
C LYS A 168 4.69 14.31 -0.81
N ASN A 169 4.28 13.74 -1.95
CA ASN A 169 4.34 14.41 -3.24
C ASN A 169 3.29 15.52 -3.31
N ILE A 170 3.65 16.59 -4.03
CA ILE A 170 2.78 17.73 -4.32
C ILE A 170 2.67 17.83 -5.84
N TYR A 171 1.43 17.82 -6.34
CA TYR A 171 1.12 18.02 -7.75
C TYR A 171 0.49 19.39 -7.94
N TYR A 172 1.03 20.12 -8.91
CA TYR A 172 0.61 21.47 -9.27
C TYR A 172 -0.21 21.43 -10.57
N PRO A 173 -1.08 22.43 -10.81
CA PRO A 173 -1.85 22.50 -12.04
C PRO A 173 -0.98 22.78 -13.27
N ASP A 174 -1.33 22.15 -14.40
CA ASP A 174 -0.51 22.09 -15.63
C ASP A 174 -0.49 23.42 -16.43
N SER A 175 -1.49 24.30 -16.25
CA SER A 175 -1.61 25.57 -16.99
C SER A 175 -2.35 26.67 -16.21
N LYS A 176 -2.42 27.89 -16.77
CA LYS A 176 -3.39 28.91 -16.34
C LYS A 176 -4.83 28.33 -16.40
N MET A 177 -5.65 28.72 -15.44
CA MET A 177 -7.05 28.28 -15.29
C MET A 177 -7.84 28.43 -16.59
N LYS A 178 -8.56 27.39 -17.00
CA LYS A 178 -9.36 27.37 -18.23
C LYS A 178 -10.83 27.38 -17.86
N ASN A 179 -11.57 28.42 -18.29
CA ASN A 179 -13.02 28.54 -18.06
C ASN A 179 -13.47 28.34 -16.59
N GLY A 180 -12.65 28.73 -15.60
CA GLY A 180 -12.97 28.54 -14.18
C GLY A 180 -12.68 27.14 -13.63
N THR A 181 -11.79 26.37 -14.28
CA THR A 181 -11.33 25.06 -13.80
C THR A 181 -9.80 24.94 -13.82
N TRP A 182 -9.26 24.18 -12.88
CA TRP A 182 -7.87 23.75 -12.85
C TRP A 182 -7.73 22.30 -13.29
N HIS A 183 -6.66 22.00 -14.02
CA HIS A 183 -6.31 20.66 -14.47
C HIS A 183 -4.98 20.26 -13.85
N ILE A 184 -4.97 19.12 -13.16
CA ILE A 184 -3.79 18.61 -12.45
C ILE A 184 -3.55 17.18 -12.95
N SER A 185 -2.39 16.92 -13.54
CA SER A 185 -2.02 15.58 -14.03
C SER A 185 -1.28 14.79 -12.97
N LEU A 186 -1.70 13.54 -12.74
CA LEU A 186 -1.07 12.62 -11.80
C LEU A 186 -0.82 11.27 -12.46
N PRO A 187 0.29 10.60 -12.14
CA PRO A 187 0.48 9.22 -12.54
C PRO A 187 -0.53 8.31 -11.81
N MET A 188 -1.07 7.32 -12.51
CA MET A 188 -1.83 6.25 -11.86
C MET A 188 -0.89 5.47 -10.95
N SER A 189 -1.28 5.27 -9.70
CA SER A 189 -0.50 4.53 -8.71
C SER A 189 -1.43 3.66 -7.88
N ILE A 190 -0.98 2.43 -7.62
CA ILE A 190 -1.68 1.48 -6.74
C ILE A 190 -1.33 1.78 -5.27
N ASP A 191 -0.14 2.34 -5.01
CA ASP A 191 0.50 2.50 -3.71
C ASP A 191 0.40 3.89 -3.08
N ASP A 192 -0.23 4.83 -3.79
CA ASP A 192 -0.47 6.18 -3.31
C ASP A 192 -1.90 6.58 -3.68
N VAL A 193 -2.89 5.99 -3.00
CA VAL A 193 -4.32 6.13 -3.34
C VAL A 193 -4.97 7.32 -2.64
N ILE A 194 -4.52 7.66 -1.43
CA ILE A 194 -5.10 8.76 -0.65
C ILE A 194 -4.58 10.08 -1.21
N LYS A 195 -5.48 10.95 -1.62
CA LYS A 195 -5.20 12.29 -2.15
C LYS A 195 -5.92 13.33 -1.32
N GLN A 196 -5.31 14.51 -1.21
CA GLN A 196 -5.92 15.67 -0.58
C GLN A 196 -5.82 16.85 -1.53
N ILE A 197 -6.95 17.47 -1.89
CA ILE A 197 -6.93 18.78 -2.54
C ILE A 197 -6.81 19.81 -1.42
N LYS A 198 -5.73 20.61 -1.49
CA LYS A 198 -5.48 21.74 -0.61
C LYS A 198 -5.46 23.02 -1.42
N GLY A 199 -5.92 24.10 -0.81
CA GLY A 199 -5.74 25.45 -1.32
C GLY A 199 -4.84 26.30 -0.44
N ASN A 200 -4.46 27.46 -0.96
CA ASN A 200 -4.00 28.56 -0.14
C ASN A 200 -5.13 29.00 0.82
N GLN A 201 -4.74 29.51 1.99
CA GLN A 201 -5.68 30.04 2.99
C GLN A 201 -6.17 31.42 2.52
N VAL A 202 -7.23 31.42 1.72
CA VAL A 202 -7.87 32.62 1.17
C VAL A 202 -9.29 32.69 1.72
N ALA A 203 -9.62 33.79 2.37
CA ALA A 203 -10.97 34.05 2.84
C ALA A 203 -11.73 34.91 1.82
N PHE A 204 -13.00 34.57 1.58
CA PHE A 204 -13.93 35.41 0.83
C PHE A 204 -15.22 35.54 1.64
N GLN A 205 -15.59 36.76 2.05
CA GLN A 205 -16.75 37.01 2.92
C GLN A 205 -16.72 36.20 4.23
N ASP A 206 -15.57 36.20 4.92
CA ASP A 206 -15.32 35.43 6.16
C ASP A 206 -15.51 33.91 6.02
N CYS A 207 -15.47 33.40 4.79
CA CYS A 207 -15.57 32.00 4.46
C CYS A 207 -14.26 31.44 3.91
N PHE A 208 -13.92 30.24 4.35
CA PHE A 208 -12.83 29.43 3.84
C PHE A 208 -13.34 28.26 3.00
N ILE A 209 -12.42 27.67 2.24
CA ILE A 209 -12.64 26.44 1.49
C ILE A 209 -12.14 25.27 2.34
N SER A 210 -12.94 24.21 2.46
CA SER A 210 -12.49 22.99 3.12
C SER A 210 -11.45 22.28 2.26
N ASP A 211 -10.37 21.79 2.86
CA ASP A 211 -9.59 20.72 2.24
C ASP A 211 -10.50 19.49 2.05
N ILE A 212 -10.29 18.74 0.96
CA ILE A 212 -11.02 17.50 0.71
C ILE A 212 -10.04 16.34 0.57
N ILE A 213 -10.30 15.27 1.31
CA ILE A 213 -9.60 13.99 1.18
C ILE A 213 -10.45 13.06 0.33
N PHE A 214 -9.84 12.42 -0.66
CA PHE A 214 -10.51 11.46 -1.53
C PHE A 214 -9.54 10.36 -1.95
N LEU A 215 -10.09 9.20 -2.29
CA LEU A 215 -9.31 8.09 -2.84
C LEU A 215 -9.28 8.17 -4.36
N LEU A 216 -8.08 8.24 -4.92
CA LEU A 216 -7.80 8.13 -6.34
C LEU A 216 -7.22 6.73 -6.61
N THR A 217 -8.11 5.75 -6.76
CA THR A 217 -7.72 4.36 -7.02
C THR A 217 -7.36 4.11 -8.48
N PHE A 218 -6.57 3.08 -8.72
CA PHE A 218 -6.41 2.51 -10.05
C PHE A 218 -7.76 1.90 -10.51
N PRO A 219 -8.41 2.43 -11.56
CA PRO A 219 -9.74 1.98 -11.93
C PRO A 219 -9.68 0.64 -12.69
N LEU A 220 -10.58 -0.28 -12.35
CA LEU A 220 -10.83 -1.46 -13.17
C LEU A 220 -11.69 -1.08 -14.38
N LEU A 221 -11.44 -1.77 -15.50
CA LEU A 221 -12.29 -1.68 -16.67
C LEU A 221 -13.68 -2.26 -16.33
N THR A 222 -14.72 -1.51 -16.67
CA THR A 222 -16.11 -1.99 -16.59
C THR A 222 -16.43 -2.86 -17.81
N MET A 223 -17.29 -3.86 -17.61
CA MET A 223 -17.69 -4.75 -18.70
C MET A 223 -18.55 -3.99 -19.72
N PRO A 224 -18.25 -4.09 -21.03
CA PRO A 224 -19.06 -3.42 -22.03
C PRO A 224 -20.43 -4.10 -22.16
N GLU A 225 -21.48 -3.31 -22.35
CA GLU A 225 -22.82 -3.80 -22.67
C GLU A 225 -22.86 -4.22 -24.14
N ILE A 226 -22.77 -5.52 -24.40
CA ILE A 226 -22.83 -6.09 -25.76
C ILE A 226 -24.27 -6.54 -26.04
N PRO A 227 -24.89 -6.11 -27.17
CA PRO A 227 -26.21 -6.57 -27.57
C PRO A 227 -26.29 -8.09 -27.73
N GLY A 228 -27.40 -8.71 -27.29
CA GLY A 228 -27.64 -10.15 -27.41
C GLY A 228 -27.11 -11.01 -26.25
N LEU A 229 -26.35 -10.44 -25.30
CA LEU A 229 -26.00 -11.11 -24.05
C LEU A 229 -27.19 -11.14 -23.08
N LEU A 230 -27.25 -12.19 -22.26
CA LEU A 230 -28.34 -12.48 -21.33
C LEU A 230 -27.98 -12.06 -19.88
N PRO A 231 -28.97 -11.66 -19.05
CA PRO A 231 -28.73 -11.18 -17.69
C PRO A 231 -28.31 -12.31 -16.77
N ILE A 232 -27.33 -12.08 -15.90
CA ILE A 232 -26.95 -13.02 -14.82
C ILE A 232 -27.47 -12.44 -13.50
N THR A 233 -28.16 -13.24 -12.69
CA THR A 233 -28.93 -12.72 -11.55
C THR A 233 -28.89 -13.65 -10.33
N SER A 234 -29.31 -13.11 -9.19
CA SER A 234 -29.56 -13.91 -7.99
C SER A 234 -30.92 -14.64 -8.06
N PRO A 235 -31.15 -15.66 -7.21
CA PRO A 235 -32.44 -16.33 -7.11
C PRO A 235 -33.58 -15.37 -6.77
N ARG A 236 -34.79 -15.66 -7.26
CA ARG A 236 -35.98 -14.87 -6.91
C ARG A 236 -36.22 -14.83 -5.39
N GLY A 237 -36.58 -13.67 -4.86
CA GLY A 237 -36.78 -13.41 -3.44
C GLY A 237 -35.51 -13.18 -2.62
N SER A 238 -34.32 -13.28 -3.23
CA SER A 238 -33.05 -13.07 -2.53
C SER A 238 -32.84 -11.61 -2.12
N GLN A 239 -31.93 -11.38 -1.16
CA GLN A 239 -31.40 -10.04 -0.92
C GLN A 239 -30.29 -9.72 -1.91
N LEU A 240 -29.93 -8.44 -2.03
CA LEU A 240 -28.80 -8.02 -2.87
C LEU A 240 -27.52 -8.71 -2.42
N ILE A 241 -26.79 -9.29 -3.37
CA ILE A 241 -25.46 -9.86 -3.13
C ILE A 241 -24.44 -8.85 -3.64
N THR A 242 -23.59 -8.36 -2.75
CA THR A 242 -22.62 -7.31 -3.09
C THR A 242 -21.20 -7.75 -2.79
N PHE A 243 -20.28 -7.26 -3.62
CA PHE A 243 -18.86 -7.39 -3.36
C PHE A 243 -18.15 -6.10 -3.76
N GLN A 244 -17.43 -5.53 -2.80
CA GLN A 244 -16.54 -4.39 -2.97
C GLN A 244 -15.09 -4.87 -2.83
N SER A 245 -14.23 -4.44 -3.75
CA SER A 245 -12.79 -4.70 -3.63
C SER A 245 -12.19 -3.82 -2.53
N SER A 246 -11.42 -4.43 -1.64
CA SER A 246 -10.75 -3.72 -0.54
C SER A 246 -9.67 -2.76 -1.01
N CYS A 247 -8.95 -3.10 -2.09
CA CYS A 247 -7.89 -2.27 -2.67
C CYS A 247 -8.39 -1.28 -3.73
N ILE A 248 -9.60 -1.48 -4.24
CA ILE A 248 -10.20 -0.63 -5.28
C ILE A 248 -11.62 -0.30 -4.82
N LEU A 249 -11.70 0.56 -3.80
CA LEU A 249 -12.95 0.87 -3.10
C LEU A 249 -14.03 1.44 -4.04
N SER A 250 -13.63 2.07 -5.14
CA SER A 250 -14.58 2.59 -6.12
C SER A 250 -15.27 1.50 -6.96
N SER A 251 -14.72 0.27 -6.97
CA SER A 251 -15.25 -0.84 -7.76
C SER A 251 -16.12 -1.78 -6.92
N VAL A 252 -17.40 -1.81 -7.26
CA VAL A 252 -18.42 -2.61 -6.59
C VAL A 252 -19.22 -3.39 -7.63
N VAL A 253 -19.55 -4.64 -7.29
CA VAL A 253 -20.46 -5.48 -8.05
C VAL A 253 -21.69 -5.77 -7.20
N VAL A 254 -22.88 -5.60 -7.79
CA VAL A 254 -24.17 -5.85 -7.15
C VAL A 254 -24.94 -6.84 -8.03
N VAL A 255 -25.25 -8.01 -7.47
CA VAL A 255 -26.11 -9.00 -8.11
C VAL A 255 -27.50 -8.87 -7.49
N ALA A 256 -28.49 -8.58 -8.34
CA ALA A 256 -29.89 -8.48 -7.97
C ALA A 256 -30.71 -9.52 -8.75
N GLU A 257 -32.01 -9.61 -8.44
CA GLU A 257 -32.91 -10.60 -9.05
C GLU A 257 -33.16 -10.37 -10.55
N MET A 258 -33.04 -9.11 -10.99
CA MET A 258 -33.33 -8.69 -12.36
C MET A 258 -32.08 -8.54 -13.24
N GLU A 259 -30.94 -8.16 -12.65
CA GLU A 259 -29.72 -7.84 -13.39
C GLU A 259 -28.51 -7.81 -12.43
N THR A 260 -27.30 -7.91 -12.98
CA THR A 260 -26.05 -7.65 -12.25
C THR A 260 -25.43 -6.34 -12.71
N PHE A 261 -24.97 -5.52 -11.77
CA PHE A 261 -24.40 -4.19 -12.03
C PHE A 261 -22.95 -4.10 -11.56
N GLN A 262 -22.15 -3.31 -12.28
CA GLN A 262 -20.78 -2.96 -11.93
C GLN A 262 -20.56 -1.45 -12.02
N THR A 263 -19.78 -0.93 -11.09
CA THR A 263 -19.28 0.46 -11.08
C THR A 263 -17.76 0.50 -10.89
N ASN A 264 -17.16 1.64 -11.22
CA ASN A 264 -15.78 2.00 -10.85
C ASN A 264 -15.71 3.37 -10.14
N ASP A 265 -16.85 3.93 -9.72
CA ASP A 265 -16.98 5.25 -9.12
C ASP A 265 -18.03 5.29 -7.98
N SER A 266 -18.18 4.19 -7.23
CA SER A 266 -19.17 4.08 -6.14
C SER A 266 -20.64 4.25 -6.59
N PHE A 267 -20.98 3.73 -7.78
CA PHE A 267 -22.33 3.74 -8.37
C PHE A 267 -22.83 5.13 -8.79
N ARG A 268 -21.95 6.12 -8.92
CA ARG A 268 -22.30 7.37 -9.63
C ARG A 268 -22.62 7.06 -11.09
N THR A 269 -21.85 6.16 -11.70
CA THR A 269 -22.14 5.51 -12.97
C THR A 269 -22.05 4.00 -12.83
N TRP A 270 -22.75 3.27 -13.70
CA TRP A 270 -22.76 1.81 -13.67
C TRP A 270 -23.01 1.21 -15.05
N THR A 271 -22.66 -0.06 -15.18
CA THR A 271 -22.84 -0.91 -16.37
C THR A 271 -23.48 -2.23 -15.99
N ARG A 272 -24.21 -2.86 -16.92
CA ARG A 272 -24.80 -4.19 -16.72
C ARG A 272 -23.83 -5.30 -17.10
N ILE A 273 -23.69 -6.29 -16.24
CA ILE A 273 -22.91 -7.49 -16.51
C ILE A 273 -23.84 -8.55 -17.09
N ARG A 274 -23.57 -8.94 -18.33
CA ARG A 274 -24.32 -9.97 -19.04
C ARG A 274 -23.39 -11.05 -19.59
N VAL A 275 -23.97 -12.22 -19.86
CA VAL A 275 -23.24 -13.42 -20.30
C VAL A 275 -23.68 -13.88 -21.69
N PRO A 276 -22.80 -14.49 -22.50
CA PRO A 276 -23.17 -15.01 -23.80
C PRO A 276 -24.29 -16.06 -23.74
N PRO A 277 -25.19 -16.07 -24.75
CA PRO A 277 -26.20 -17.12 -24.85
C PRO A 277 -25.51 -18.49 -25.01
N HIS A 278 -26.19 -19.55 -24.56
CA HIS A 278 -25.76 -20.96 -24.64
C HIS A 278 -24.64 -21.42 -23.69
N ILE A 279 -23.98 -20.53 -22.94
CA ILE A 279 -22.97 -20.96 -21.94
C ILE A 279 -23.64 -21.48 -20.66
N LEU A 280 -24.73 -20.85 -20.24
CA LEU A 280 -25.54 -21.23 -19.07
C LEU A 280 -26.97 -21.52 -19.52
N THR A 281 -27.60 -22.48 -18.86
CA THR A 281 -29.05 -22.66 -18.91
C THR A 281 -29.76 -21.49 -18.23
N ASP A 282 -31.05 -21.31 -18.50
CA ASP A 282 -31.81 -20.21 -17.90
C ASP A 282 -31.86 -20.34 -16.36
N ASP A 283 -32.05 -21.56 -15.84
CA ASP A 283 -32.03 -21.83 -14.40
C ASP A 283 -30.68 -21.53 -13.75
N GLU A 284 -29.56 -21.89 -14.41
CA GLU A 284 -28.22 -21.57 -13.90
C GLU A 284 -27.96 -20.06 -13.88
N ARG A 285 -28.44 -19.33 -14.89
CA ARG A 285 -28.22 -17.87 -15.01
C ARG A 285 -28.84 -17.08 -13.86
N HIS A 286 -29.92 -17.57 -13.27
CA HIS A 286 -30.64 -16.93 -12.17
C HIS A 286 -30.28 -17.53 -10.79
N ASN A 287 -29.19 -18.28 -10.68
CA ASN A 287 -28.79 -18.94 -9.42
C ASN A 287 -27.38 -18.57 -8.93
N VAL A 288 -27.03 -17.29 -9.01
CA VAL A 288 -25.78 -16.78 -8.41
C VAL A 288 -25.89 -16.79 -6.89
N SER A 289 -24.94 -17.46 -6.23
CA SER A 289 -24.88 -17.58 -4.76
C SER A 289 -23.82 -16.69 -4.11
N ARG A 290 -22.70 -16.45 -4.80
CA ARG A 290 -21.60 -15.59 -4.36
C ARG A 290 -20.96 -14.89 -5.55
N VAL A 291 -20.41 -13.70 -5.29
CA VAL A 291 -19.63 -12.92 -6.26
C VAL A 291 -18.34 -12.44 -5.60
N SER A 292 -17.25 -12.39 -6.36
CA SER A 292 -15.96 -11.84 -5.92
C SER A 292 -15.32 -11.07 -7.06
N LEU A 293 -14.64 -9.97 -6.74
CA LEU A 293 -13.95 -9.12 -7.71
C LEU A 293 -12.43 -9.24 -7.55
N SER A 294 -11.72 -9.29 -8.68
CA SER A 294 -10.25 -9.30 -8.74
C SER A 294 -9.75 -8.51 -9.95
N TRP A 295 -8.42 -8.38 -10.08
CA TRP A 295 -7.78 -7.82 -11.27
C TRP A 295 -8.01 -8.65 -12.54
N ASP A 296 -8.14 -9.98 -12.41
CA ASP A 296 -8.34 -10.87 -13.56
C ASP A 296 -9.78 -10.83 -14.10
N GLY A 297 -10.74 -10.40 -13.28
CA GLY A 297 -12.16 -10.33 -13.62
C GLY A 297 -13.10 -10.56 -12.44
N ILE A 298 -14.37 -10.82 -12.76
CA ILE A 298 -15.46 -11.01 -11.80
C ILE A 298 -15.79 -12.49 -11.71
N PHE A 299 -15.69 -13.05 -10.52
CA PHE A 299 -16.01 -14.44 -10.25
C PHE A 299 -17.47 -14.61 -9.81
N PHE A 300 -18.16 -15.58 -10.38
CA PHE A 300 -19.53 -15.97 -10.05
C PHE A 300 -19.57 -17.42 -9.59
N LEU A 301 -20.14 -17.67 -8.42
CA LEU A 301 -20.40 -19.03 -7.92
C LEU A 301 -21.85 -19.41 -8.21
N ILE A 302 -22.04 -20.38 -9.10
CA ILE A 302 -23.35 -20.83 -9.60
C ILE A 302 -23.42 -22.34 -9.44
N ASN A 303 -24.40 -22.88 -8.71
CA ASN A 303 -24.60 -24.32 -8.54
C ASN A 303 -23.33 -25.11 -8.15
N GLY A 304 -22.47 -24.53 -7.32
CA GLY A 304 -21.20 -25.13 -6.90
C GLY A 304 -20.10 -25.18 -7.96
N ILE A 305 -20.22 -24.37 -9.02
CA ILE A 305 -19.24 -24.21 -10.09
C ILE A 305 -18.81 -22.74 -10.13
N LEU A 306 -17.51 -22.51 -10.29
CA LEU A 306 -16.95 -21.16 -10.39
C LEU A 306 -16.82 -20.73 -11.85
N TYR A 307 -17.31 -19.55 -12.17
CA TYR A 307 -17.17 -18.91 -13.48
C TYR A 307 -16.44 -17.58 -13.32
N ILE A 308 -15.75 -17.14 -14.36
CA ILE A 308 -15.16 -15.81 -14.43
C ILE A 308 -15.65 -15.04 -15.66
N ARG A 309 -16.06 -13.79 -15.44
CA ARG A 309 -16.27 -12.79 -16.49
C ARG A 309 -15.04 -11.89 -16.58
N THR A 310 -14.29 -12.03 -17.66
CA THR A 310 -13.22 -11.09 -18.07
C THR A 310 -13.79 -10.08 -19.07
N PHE A 311 -13.01 -9.11 -19.55
CA PHE A 311 -13.49 -8.15 -20.55
C PHE A 311 -14.06 -8.83 -21.82
N THR A 312 -13.39 -9.89 -22.29
CA THR A 312 -13.69 -10.54 -23.58
C THR A 312 -14.48 -11.84 -23.46
N ALA A 313 -14.42 -12.53 -22.32
CA ALA A 313 -14.96 -13.88 -22.20
C ALA A 313 -15.74 -14.11 -20.90
N PHE A 314 -16.61 -15.11 -20.94
CA PHE A 314 -17.21 -15.73 -19.76
C PHE A 314 -16.80 -17.21 -19.74
N THR A 315 -15.98 -17.60 -18.76
CA THR A 315 -15.28 -18.88 -18.76
C THR A 315 -15.61 -19.68 -17.51
N ARG A 316 -15.93 -20.96 -17.70
CA ARG A 316 -16.07 -21.92 -16.61
C ARG A 316 -14.68 -22.31 -16.08
N LEU A 317 -14.46 -22.13 -14.79
CA LEU A 317 -13.25 -22.59 -14.11
C LEU A 317 -13.46 -24.02 -13.62
N GLY A 318 -12.39 -24.81 -13.63
CA GLY A 318 -12.43 -26.23 -13.32
C GLY A 318 -11.04 -26.85 -13.40
N THR A 319 -10.96 -28.11 -13.82
CA THR A 319 -9.72 -28.90 -13.78
C THR A 319 -8.57 -28.28 -14.55
N ASN A 320 -8.85 -27.58 -15.66
CA ASN A 320 -7.84 -26.87 -16.46
C ASN A 320 -7.14 -25.74 -15.68
N TYR A 321 -7.75 -25.27 -14.60
CA TYR A 321 -7.22 -24.24 -13.72
C TYR A 321 -6.87 -24.81 -12.33
N ASN A 322 -6.69 -26.12 -12.19
CA ASN A 322 -6.44 -26.82 -10.93
C ASN A 322 -7.56 -26.63 -9.87
N LEU A 323 -8.79 -26.41 -10.31
CA LEU A 323 -9.98 -26.34 -9.46
C LEU A 323 -10.89 -27.55 -9.69
N PRO A 324 -11.70 -27.94 -8.69
CA PRO A 324 -12.69 -28.99 -8.87
C PRO A 324 -13.78 -28.52 -9.85
N SER A 325 -14.34 -29.45 -10.62
CA SER A 325 -15.33 -29.12 -11.67
C SER A 325 -16.73 -28.79 -11.12
N ARG A 326 -17.02 -29.22 -9.88
CA ARG A 326 -18.24 -29.00 -9.08
C ARG A 326 -17.92 -29.10 -7.58
N GLY A 327 -18.86 -28.73 -6.72
CA GLY A 327 -18.76 -28.90 -5.26
C GLY A 327 -18.07 -27.75 -4.53
N ILE A 328 -17.85 -26.62 -5.20
CA ILE A 328 -17.33 -25.41 -4.57
C ILE A 328 -18.41 -24.80 -3.69
N THR A 329 -18.14 -24.65 -2.40
CA THR A 329 -19.08 -24.15 -1.40
C THR A 329 -18.89 -22.66 -1.13
N GLY A 330 -17.71 -22.12 -1.41
CA GLY A 330 -17.43 -20.71 -1.17
C GLY A 330 -16.21 -20.17 -1.89
N ILE A 331 -16.18 -18.84 -1.95
CA ILE A 331 -15.10 -18.02 -2.50
C ILE A 331 -15.01 -16.76 -1.65
N THR A 332 -13.79 -16.32 -1.35
CA THR A 332 -13.53 -15.08 -0.64
C THR A 332 -12.28 -14.41 -1.17
N ALA A 333 -12.21 -13.10 -1.05
CA ALA A 333 -11.02 -12.30 -1.37
C ALA A 333 -10.72 -11.36 -0.21
N ARG A 334 -9.53 -10.77 -0.23
CA ARG A 334 -9.03 -9.93 0.87
C ARG A 334 -9.98 -8.76 1.15
N LYS A 335 -10.33 -8.57 2.42
CA LYS A 335 -11.22 -7.49 2.88
C LYS A 335 -10.48 -6.22 3.32
N TRP A 336 -9.19 -6.34 3.61
CA TRP A 336 -8.31 -5.21 3.94
C TRP A 336 -7.23 -5.07 2.88
N CYS A 337 -6.95 -3.83 2.48
CA CYS A 337 -5.91 -3.57 1.50
C CYS A 337 -4.60 -3.18 2.16
N TRP A 338 -3.55 -3.94 1.82
CA TRP A 338 -2.17 -3.59 2.12
C TRP A 338 -1.41 -3.50 0.82
N VAL A 339 -0.93 -2.30 0.49
CA VAL A 339 -0.32 -2.09 -0.82
C VAL A 339 1.14 -2.55 -0.86
N LYS A 340 1.86 -2.38 0.23
CA LYS A 340 3.23 -2.85 0.40
C LYS A 340 3.27 -3.88 1.52
N TYR A 341 3.95 -4.99 1.27
CA TYR A 341 4.32 -5.99 2.25
C TYR A 341 5.48 -6.81 1.68
N THR A 342 6.33 -7.32 2.56
CA THR A 342 7.43 -8.22 2.19
C THR A 342 6.98 -9.67 2.27
N THR A 343 7.32 -10.45 1.26
CA THR A 343 7.13 -11.92 1.28
C THR A 343 8.41 -12.62 0.90
N LYS A 344 8.70 -13.74 1.55
CA LYS A 344 9.78 -14.67 1.21
C LYS A 344 9.45 -15.48 -0.05
N ASN A 345 8.16 -15.70 -0.36
CA ASN A 345 7.69 -16.56 -1.47
C ASN A 345 7.28 -15.82 -2.77
N ASN A 346 7.50 -14.50 -2.90
CA ASN A 346 7.22 -13.66 -4.09
C ASN A 346 5.78 -13.64 -4.64
N GLN A 347 4.84 -14.40 -4.09
CA GLN A 347 3.42 -14.40 -4.48
C GLN A 347 2.52 -14.56 -3.27
N THR A 348 1.43 -13.79 -3.25
CA THR A 348 0.35 -13.89 -2.26
C THR A 348 -0.95 -14.23 -2.94
N SER A 349 -1.78 -15.01 -2.26
CA SER A 349 -3.13 -15.28 -2.72
C SER A 349 -3.97 -14.01 -2.71
N VAL A 350 -4.74 -13.82 -3.78
CA VAL A 350 -5.69 -12.71 -3.94
C VAL A 350 -7.11 -13.18 -3.62
N VAL A 351 -7.39 -14.44 -3.92
CA VAL A 351 -8.69 -15.09 -3.74
C VAL A 351 -8.47 -16.50 -3.20
N THR A 352 -9.40 -16.97 -2.37
CA THR A 352 -9.40 -18.34 -1.86
C THR A 352 -10.73 -18.97 -2.19
N VAL A 353 -10.69 -20.23 -2.63
CA VAL A 353 -11.85 -21.03 -3.03
C VAL A 353 -11.82 -22.33 -2.24
N TRP A 354 -12.97 -22.80 -1.77
CA TRP A 354 -13.04 -24.05 -1.02
C TRP A 354 -14.25 -24.89 -1.38
N THR A 355 -14.08 -26.19 -1.20
CA THR A 355 -15.16 -27.17 -1.11
C THR A 355 -15.37 -27.54 0.35
N GLU A 356 -16.26 -28.49 0.62
CA GLU A 356 -16.44 -29.04 1.97
C GLU A 356 -15.15 -29.68 2.54
N ASN A 357 -14.24 -30.15 1.66
CA ASN A 357 -13.07 -30.94 2.05
C ASN A 357 -11.72 -30.37 1.60
N GLU A 358 -11.69 -29.41 0.67
CA GLU A 358 -10.45 -28.95 0.03
C GLU A 358 -10.39 -27.42 -0.03
N LEU A 359 -9.19 -26.88 0.17
CA LEU A 359 -8.90 -25.45 0.10
C LEU A 359 -7.94 -25.15 -1.05
N TYR A 360 -8.21 -24.07 -1.79
CA TYR A 360 -7.43 -23.62 -2.93
C TYR A 360 -7.08 -22.14 -2.80
N LEU A 361 -5.80 -21.82 -3.00
CA LEU A 361 -5.32 -20.44 -3.11
C LEU A 361 -5.25 -20.03 -4.58
N GLY A 362 -5.87 -18.90 -4.91
CA GLY A 362 -5.84 -18.27 -6.22
C GLY A 362 -4.91 -17.06 -6.23
N TYR A 363 -3.97 -17.07 -7.16
CA TYR A 363 -3.01 -15.99 -7.42
C TYR A 363 -3.41 -15.22 -8.70
N LEU A 364 -2.75 -14.10 -8.95
CA LEU A 364 -2.91 -13.33 -10.19
C LEU A 364 -2.71 -14.22 -11.44
N SER A 365 -3.32 -13.84 -12.56
CA SER A 365 -3.32 -14.61 -13.81
C SER A 365 -4.04 -15.97 -13.69
N LEU A 366 -5.04 -16.07 -12.81
CA LEU A 366 -5.90 -17.25 -12.65
C LEU A 366 -5.17 -18.55 -12.31
N LYS A 367 -4.04 -18.47 -11.60
CA LYS A 367 -3.30 -19.64 -11.13
C LYS A 367 -3.88 -20.09 -9.79
N PHE A 368 -4.53 -21.25 -9.75
CA PHE A 368 -4.97 -21.87 -8.49
C PHE A 368 -4.08 -23.03 -8.07
N VAL A 369 -3.88 -23.15 -6.76
CA VAL A 369 -3.08 -24.21 -6.13
C VAL A 369 -3.88 -24.80 -4.97
N LYS A 370 -4.04 -26.13 -4.95
CA LYS A 370 -4.61 -26.85 -3.81
C LYS A 370 -3.67 -26.73 -2.62
N LEU A 371 -4.14 -26.13 -1.53
CA LEU A 371 -3.35 -25.91 -0.33
C LEU A 371 -3.42 -27.11 0.62
N ILE A 372 -4.63 -27.54 0.99
CA ILE A 372 -4.82 -28.62 1.95
C ILE A 372 -6.16 -29.33 1.74
N ALA A 373 -6.28 -30.54 2.32
CA ALA A 373 -7.52 -31.30 2.42
C ALA A 373 -7.83 -31.62 3.89
N THR A 374 -9.11 -31.81 4.23
CA THR A 374 -9.58 -32.10 5.59
C THR A 374 -8.90 -33.30 6.22
N GLU A 375 -8.50 -34.32 5.45
CA GLU A 375 -7.74 -35.47 5.98
C GLU A 375 -6.39 -35.07 6.61
N LYS A 376 -5.65 -34.16 5.96
CA LYS A 376 -4.40 -33.63 6.53
C LYS A 376 -4.67 -32.75 7.74
N LEU A 377 -5.76 -31.97 7.72
CA LEU A 377 -6.18 -31.15 8.85
C LEU A 377 -6.59 -31.99 10.06
N LYS A 378 -7.26 -33.14 9.87
CA LYS A 378 -7.58 -34.07 10.97
C LYS A 378 -6.32 -34.53 11.70
N SER A 379 -5.29 -34.92 10.94
CA SER A 379 -3.98 -35.30 11.49
C SER A 379 -3.35 -34.15 12.27
N PHE A 380 -3.32 -32.94 11.70
CA PHE A 380 -2.78 -31.75 12.36
C PHE A 380 -3.52 -31.39 13.67
N LEU A 381 -4.83 -31.57 13.71
CA LEU A 381 -5.67 -31.25 14.87
C LEU A 381 -5.77 -32.41 15.89
N ASN A 382 -5.12 -33.54 15.65
CA ASN A 382 -5.26 -34.79 16.43
C ASN A 382 -6.73 -35.25 16.56
N ILE A 383 -7.51 -35.13 15.48
CA ILE A 383 -8.91 -35.57 15.41
C ILE A 383 -8.98 -37.00 14.87
N SER A 384 -9.88 -37.83 15.43
CA SER A 384 -10.06 -39.21 14.97
C SER A 384 -10.42 -39.28 13.47
N PRO A 385 -9.86 -40.23 12.70
CA PRO A 385 -10.23 -40.42 11.29
C PRO A 385 -11.74 -40.68 11.10
N THR A 386 -12.39 -41.31 12.08
CA THR A 386 -13.83 -41.65 12.06
C THR A 386 -14.74 -40.44 12.23
N ASP A 387 -14.23 -39.34 12.78
CA ASP A 387 -15.03 -38.15 13.07
C ASP A 387 -15.17 -37.29 11.82
N THR A 388 -16.26 -36.54 11.71
CA THR A 388 -16.51 -35.64 10.58
C THR A 388 -15.84 -34.29 10.82
N LEU A 389 -15.01 -33.87 9.86
CA LEU A 389 -14.37 -32.56 9.82
C LEU A 389 -14.57 -31.95 8.43
N THR A 390 -15.21 -30.78 8.36
CA THR A 390 -15.50 -30.09 7.10
C THR A 390 -15.09 -28.62 7.17
N ILE A 391 -14.76 -28.03 6.02
CA ILE A 391 -14.46 -26.60 5.91
C ILE A 391 -15.80 -25.86 5.95
N HIS A 392 -16.04 -25.14 7.05
CA HIS A 392 -17.28 -24.40 7.27
C HIS A 392 -17.23 -23.03 6.60
N ASN A 393 -16.14 -22.29 6.81
CA ASN A 393 -15.93 -20.98 6.18
C ASN A 393 -14.44 -20.62 6.14
N VAL A 394 -14.07 -19.66 5.29
CA VAL A 394 -12.70 -19.16 5.16
C VAL A 394 -12.73 -17.64 5.09
N ALA A 395 -11.86 -16.98 5.84
CA ALA A 395 -11.74 -15.53 5.84
C ALA A 395 -10.28 -15.10 5.93
N TYR A 396 -9.92 -14.07 5.15
CA TYR A 396 -8.62 -13.41 5.27
C TYR A 396 -8.58 -12.54 6.52
N LEU A 397 -7.40 -12.47 7.14
CA LEU A 397 -7.16 -11.60 8.29
C LEU A 397 -6.83 -10.17 7.85
N SER A 398 -6.72 -9.27 8.83
CA SER A 398 -6.00 -8.01 8.66
C SER A 398 -4.54 -8.27 8.30
N HIS A 399 -3.87 -9.29 8.85
CA HIS A 399 -2.50 -9.61 8.45
C HIS A 399 -2.43 -9.98 6.94
N PRO A 400 -1.58 -9.32 6.12
CA PRO A 400 -1.61 -9.46 4.66
C PRO A 400 -1.18 -10.83 4.15
N LEU A 401 -0.61 -11.68 5.00
CA LEU A 401 -0.10 -13.01 4.65
C LEU A 401 -0.84 -14.14 5.37
N GLU A 402 -1.99 -13.86 5.98
CA GLU A 402 -2.73 -14.86 6.76
C GLU A 402 -4.19 -15.00 6.35
N LEU A 403 -4.69 -16.22 6.48
CA LEU A 403 -6.08 -16.58 6.32
C LEU A 403 -6.50 -17.59 7.39
N ALA A 404 -7.73 -17.49 7.87
CA ALA A 404 -8.30 -18.42 8.84
C ALA A 404 -9.32 -19.35 8.19
N LEU A 405 -9.28 -20.61 8.64
CA LEU A 405 -10.25 -21.64 8.35
C LEU A 405 -11.13 -21.84 9.58
N LEU A 406 -12.43 -21.69 9.39
CA LEU A 406 -13.43 -22.17 10.33
C LEU A 406 -13.77 -23.61 9.94
N LEU A 407 -13.58 -24.53 10.88
CA LEU A 407 -13.76 -25.96 10.66
C LEU A 407 -14.92 -26.48 11.49
N SER A 408 -15.86 -27.16 10.85
CA SER A 408 -16.98 -27.83 11.52
C SER A 408 -16.56 -29.24 11.91
N TYR A 409 -16.65 -29.55 13.19
CA TYR A 409 -16.32 -30.84 13.78
C TYR A 409 -17.52 -31.45 14.51
N CYS A 410 -17.80 -32.73 14.25
CA CYS A 410 -18.78 -33.52 14.99
C CYS A 410 -18.46 -35.02 14.93
N THR A 411 -18.81 -35.75 15.99
CA THR A 411 -18.62 -37.22 16.10
C THR A 411 -19.81 -38.00 15.51
N THR A 412 -21.04 -37.61 15.86
CA THR A 412 -22.28 -38.23 15.34
C THR A 412 -23.16 -37.26 14.54
N CYS A 413 -22.81 -35.96 14.54
CA CYS A 413 -23.42 -34.87 13.76
C CYS A 413 -24.95 -34.73 13.84
N THR A 414 -25.59 -35.29 14.86
CA THR A 414 -27.06 -35.35 14.95
C THR A 414 -27.72 -34.05 15.40
N ILE A 415 -27.11 -33.31 16.34
CA ILE A 415 -27.75 -32.13 16.96
C ILE A 415 -26.82 -30.91 17.00
N ASN A 416 -25.58 -31.09 17.47
CA ASN A 416 -24.60 -30.02 17.62
C ASN A 416 -23.32 -30.32 16.85
N LYS A 417 -22.63 -29.26 16.45
CA LYS A 417 -21.28 -29.26 15.91
C LYS A 417 -20.42 -28.23 16.62
N LYS A 418 -19.13 -28.48 16.67
CA LYS A 418 -18.12 -27.54 17.17
C LYS A 418 -17.44 -26.85 16.01
N ILE A 419 -17.23 -25.54 16.15
CA ILE A 419 -16.46 -24.74 15.20
C ILE A 419 -15.07 -24.49 15.80
N TYR A 420 -14.04 -24.97 15.12
CA TYR A 420 -12.63 -24.66 15.42
C TYR A 420 -12.09 -23.62 14.45
N MET A 421 -11.02 -22.94 14.85
CA MET A 421 -10.30 -21.99 13.99
C MET A 421 -8.84 -22.37 13.84
N VAL A 422 -8.35 -22.36 12.60
CA VAL A 422 -6.93 -22.56 12.28
C VAL A 422 -6.48 -21.44 11.35
N ILE A 423 -5.33 -20.83 11.64
CA ILE A 423 -4.73 -19.79 10.79
C ILE A 423 -3.60 -20.41 9.98
N TYR A 424 -3.54 -20.09 8.69
CA TYR A 424 -2.44 -20.40 7.81
C TYR A 424 -1.69 -19.12 7.45
N ASN A 425 -0.36 -19.16 7.56
CA ASN A 425 0.53 -18.08 7.18
C ASN A 425 1.24 -18.43 5.86
N GLU A 426 1.01 -17.65 4.81
CA GLU A 426 1.52 -17.88 3.45
C GLU A 426 3.03 -17.67 3.32
N ASP A 427 3.63 -16.89 4.22
CA ASP A 427 5.07 -16.59 4.21
C ASP A 427 5.87 -17.75 4.81
N THR A 428 5.50 -18.16 6.02
CA THR A 428 6.15 -19.26 6.75
C THR A 428 5.67 -20.63 6.32
N GLN A 429 4.53 -20.71 5.61
CA GLN A 429 3.82 -21.93 5.24
C GLN A 429 3.41 -22.79 6.45
N GLN A 430 3.19 -22.15 7.60
CA GLN A 430 2.83 -22.82 8.86
C GLN A 430 1.33 -22.69 9.17
N TRP A 431 0.82 -23.72 9.83
CA TRP A 431 -0.55 -23.77 10.35
C TRP A 431 -0.51 -23.61 11.87
N THR A 432 -1.37 -22.76 12.40
CA THR A 432 -1.49 -22.50 13.83
C THR A 432 -2.94 -22.73 14.27
N LYS A 433 -3.14 -23.74 15.12
CA LYS A 433 -4.42 -23.96 15.80
C LYS A 433 -4.64 -22.83 16.80
N GLN A 434 -5.78 -22.15 16.70
CA GLN A 434 -6.16 -21.11 17.65
C GLN A 434 -6.86 -21.73 18.87
N ASP A 435 -6.74 -21.07 20.01
CA ASP A 435 -7.49 -21.42 21.22
C ASP A 435 -8.94 -20.91 21.10
N PHE A 436 -9.67 -21.48 20.15
CA PHE A 436 -11.04 -21.11 19.83
C PHE A 436 -11.88 -22.36 19.58
N ALA A 437 -13.01 -22.45 20.29
CA ALA A 437 -14.03 -23.45 20.06
C ALA A 437 -15.41 -22.84 20.34
N LEU A 438 -16.35 -23.01 19.41
CA LEU A 438 -17.73 -22.55 19.56
C LEU A 438 -18.71 -23.70 19.27
N ASP A 439 -19.56 -24.00 20.24
CA ASP A 439 -20.64 -24.98 20.09
C ASP A 439 -21.86 -24.32 19.42
N VAL A 440 -22.30 -24.88 18.30
CA VAL A 440 -23.48 -24.42 17.55
C VAL A 440 -24.35 -25.61 17.13
N THR A 441 -25.62 -25.34 16.81
CA THR A 441 -26.50 -26.38 16.26
C THR A 441 -26.02 -26.80 14.86
N SER A 442 -26.29 -28.05 14.47
CA SER A 442 -25.79 -28.60 13.20
C SER A 442 -26.21 -27.78 11.96
N ASP A 443 -27.38 -27.15 11.99
CA ASP A 443 -27.96 -26.32 10.92
C ASP A 443 -27.42 -24.88 10.87
N THR A 444 -26.72 -24.42 11.91
CA THR A 444 -26.19 -23.06 11.97
C THR A 444 -25.04 -22.87 10.98
N PHE A 445 -25.14 -21.85 10.12
CA PHE A 445 -24.02 -21.38 9.30
C PHE A 445 -23.46 -20.08 9.88
N LEU A 446 -22.13 -19.99 10.00
CA LEU A 446 -21.44 -18.82 10.53
C LEU A 446 -20.65 -18.14 9.43
N SER A 447 -20.94 -16.87 9.23
CA SER A 447 -20.10 -15.97 8.46
C SER A 447 -19.02 -15.37 9.37
N ALA A 448 -17.88 -14.98 8.80
CA ALA A 448 -16.74 -14.47 9.55
C ALA A 448 -16.13 -13.26 8.85
N GLN A 449 -15.77 -12.23 9.61
CA GLN A 449 -15.04 -11.06 9.13
C GLN A 449 -14.06 -10.57 10.19
N PHE A 450 -12.78 -10.56 9.84
CA PHE A 450 -11.72 -10.03 10.70
C PHE A 450 -11.75 -8.50 10.71
N LEU A 451 -11.52 -7.92 11.87
CA LEU A 451 -11.41 -6.48 12.06
C LEU A 451 -10.10 -5.94 11.51
N TYR A 452 -10.05 -4.63 11.25
CA TYR A 452 -8.80 -3.93 10.93
C TYR A 452 -8.01 -3.70 12.22
N SER A 453 -7.28 -4.73 12.65
CA SER A 453 -6.48 -4.81 13.89
C SER A 453 -5.13 -5.47 13.63
N ALA A 454 -4.20 -5.39 14.58
CA ALA A 454 -2.97 -6.21 14.51
C ALA A 454 -3.25 -7.67 14.87
N PHE A 455 -3.99 -7.90 15.97
CA PHE A 455 -4.43 -9.23 16.37
C PHE A 455 -5.53 -9.79 15.46
N PRO A 456 -5.72 -11.12 15.43
CA PRO A 456 -6.76 -11.78 14.65
C PRO A 456 -8.16 -11.63 15.28
N ASP A 457 -8.56 -10.38 15.55
CA ASP A 457 -9.88 -10.07 16.11
C ASP A 457 -10.96 -10.26 15.03
N VAL A 458 -12.05 -10.93 15.38
CA VAL A 458 -13.05 -11.39 14.41
C VAL A 458 -14.47 -11.28 14.93
N LEU A 459 -15.37 -10.89 14.03
CA LEU A 459 -16.81 -11.01 14.23
C LEU A 459 -17.32 -12.23 13.47
N LEU A 460 -18.08 -13.07 14.16
CA LEU A 460 -18.77 -14.22 13.61
C LEU A 460 -20.28 -13.98 13.72
N TRP A 461 -21.07 -14.38 12.74
CA TRP A 461 -22.52 -14.22 12.84
C TRP A 461 -23.28 -15.35 12.16
N ASP A 462 -24.39 -15.72 12.78
CA ASP A 462 -25.42 -16.56 12.19
C ASP A 462 -26.57 -15.69 11.66
N LYS A 463 -27.78 -16.24 11.51
CA LYS A 463 -28.95 -15.50 11.04
C LYS A 463 -29.51 -14.50 12.05
N HIS A 464 -29.17 -14.65 13.34
CA HIS A 464 -29.85 -14.01 14.47
C HIS A 464 -28.90 -13.32 15.46
N ARG A 465 -27.66 -13.81 15.59
CA ARG A 465 -26.69 -13.40 16.62
C ARG A 465 -25.33 -13.07 16.00
N ILE A 466 -24.61 -12.21 16.72
CA ILE A 466 -23.23 -11.85 16.41
C ILE A 466 -22.37 -12.20 17.60
N TYR A 467 -21.33 -12.99 17.34
CA TYR A 467 -20.29 -13.35 18.29
C TYR A 467 -19.06 -12.49 18.00
N TYR A 468 -18.43 -11.99 19.05
CA TYR A 468 -17.15 -11.30 18.95
C TYR A 468 -16.05 -12.18 19.55
N CYS A 469 -14.86 -12.11 18.95
CA CYS A 469 -13.63 -12.66 19.48
C CYS A 469 -12.57 -11.56 19.40
N TYR A 470 -12.23 -10.98 20.54
CA TYR A 470 -11.29 -9.86 20.66
C TYR A 470 -10.04 -10.27 21.43
N GLN A 471 -8.99 -9.45 21.31
CA GLN A 471 -7.73 -9.60 22.01
C GLN A 471 -7.13 -11.00 21.79
N ASN A 472 -7.02 -11.41 20.52
CA ASN A 472 -6.46 -12.71 20.14
C ASN A 472 -7.16 -13.90 20.83
N PHE A 473 -8.50 -13.94 20.72
CA PHE A 473 -9.38 -15.00 21.25
C PHE A 473 -9.48 -15.09 22.78
N THR A 474 -8.95 -14.13 23.53
CA THR A 474 -9.08 -14.12 25.00
C THR A 474 -10.42 -13.59 25.49
N GLU A 475 -11.05 -12.70 24.71
CA GLU A 475 -12.39 -12.18 25.00
C GLU A 475 -13.39 -12.67 23.95
N ILE A 476 -14.24 -13.62 24.33
CA ILE A 476 -15.26 -14.20 23.45
C ILE A 476 -16.65 -13.98 24.07
N GLY A 477 -17.61 -13.54 23.26
CA GLY A 477 -18.98 -13.38 23.72
C GLY A 477 -19.95 -13.10 22.58
N ILE A 478 -21.19 -12.77 22.94
CA ILE A 478 -22.25 -12.38 22.01
C ILE A 478 -22.46 -10.88 22.17
N ILE A 479 -22.63 -10.16 21.05
CA ILE A 479 -22.97 -8.74 21.10
C ILE A 479 -24.36 -8.60 21.70
N GLU A 480 -24.45 -7.89 22.83
CA GLU A 480 -25.69 -7.69 23.56
C GLU A 480 -26.43 -6.44 23.06
N THR A 481 -27.73 -6.39 23.32
CA THR A 481 -28.55 -5.19 23.14
C THR A 481 -29.22 -4.86 24.47
N PRO A 482 -29.56 -3.59 24.75
CA PRO A 482 -30.11 -3.20 26.06
C PRO A 482 -31.36 -3.97 26.49
N THR A 483 -32.14 -4.47 25.54
CA THR A 483 -33.45 -5.07 25.78
C THR A 483 -33.52 -6.58 25.51
N GLU A 484 -32.57 -7.16 24.78
CA GLU A 484 -32.56 -8.58 24.42
C GLU A 484 -31.14 -9.16 24.54
N PHE A 485 -31.05 -10.41 25.01
CA PHE A 485 -29.82 -11.19 25.21
C PHE A 485 -29.13 -11.60 23.89
N GLY A 486 -28.78 -10.62 23.05
CA GLY A 486 -28.00 -10.77 21.83
C GLY A 486 -28.73 -11.35 20.61
N ASN A 487 -30.04 -11.61 20.70
CA ASN A 487 -30.85 -12.01 19.54
C ASN A 487 -31.42 -10.77 18.84
N LEU A 488 -30.74 -10.33 17.78
CA LEU A 488 -31.11 -9.11 17.03
C LEU A 488 -32.45 -9.26 16.31
N SER A 489 -32.80 -10.49 15.89
CA SER A 489 -34.05 -10.77 15.18
C SER A 489 -35.28 -10.37 15.97
N ARG A 490 -35.28 -10.51 17.30
CA ARG A 490 -36.41 -10.12 18.14
C ARG A 490 -36.68 -8.61 18.10
N LEU A 491 -35.62 -7.81 18.01
CA LEU A 491 -35.69 -6.34 17.91
C LEU A 491 -35.93 -5.85 16.49
N SER A 492 -35.91 -6.76 15.51
CA SER A 492 -36.13 -6.48 14.10
C SER A 492 -37.28 -7.29 13.51
N GLN A 493 -38.37 -7.48 14.27
CA GLN A 493 -39.60 -8.13 13.79
C GLN A 493 -39.37 -9.55 13.24
N ASN A 494 -38.50 -10.32 13.89
CA ASN A 494 -38.05 -11.67 13.51
C ASN A 494 -37.36 -11.75 12.13
N SER A 495 -36.86 -10.63 11.60
CA SER A 495 -35.99 -10.60 10.41
C SER A 495 -34.60 -11.21 10.69
N THR A 496 -33.87 -11.59 9.64
CA THR A 496 -32.51 -12.16 9.76
C THR A 496 -31.44 -11.16 9.37
N ILE A 497 -30.19 -11.42 9.77
CA ILE A 497 -29.03 -10.59 9.40
C ILE A 497 -28.76 -10.74 7.91
N HIS A 498 -28.78 -9.62 7.17
CA HIS A 498 -28.46 -9.56 5.74
C HIS A 498 -26.96 -9.36 5.51
N GLU A 499 -26.38 -8.33 6.12
CA GLU A 499 -24.99 -7.95 5.94
C GLU A 499 -24.42 -7.22 7.17
N ILE A 500 -23.10 -7.29 7.33
CA ILE A 500 -22.35 -6.53 8.33
C ILE A 500 -21.35 -5.64 7.59
N PHE A 501 -21.46 -4.33 7.82
CA PHE A 501 -20.52 -3.33 7.35
C PHE A 501 -19.49 -3.02 8.43
N ILE A 502 -18.21 -2.99 8.07
CA ILE A 502 -17.09 -2.65 8.96
C ILE A 502 -16.18 -1.69 8.21
N ASP A 503 -15.89 -0.54 8.81
CA ASP A 503 -14.95 0.43 8.24
C ASP A 503 -13.55 0.35 8.90
N TYR A 504 -12.59 1.10 8.34
CA TYR A 504 -11.23 1.22 8.86
C TYR A 504 -11.15 1.92 10.24
N TYR A 505 -12.24 2.56 10.68
CA TYR A 505 -12.34 3.25 11.96
C TYR A 505 -12.91 2.38 13.08
N GLY A 506 -13.31 1.15 12.73
CA GLY A 506 -13.92 0.20 13.64
C GLY A 506 -15.41 0.42 13.87
N ASN A 507 -16.09 1.25 13.08
CA ASN A 507 -17.55 1.30 13.11
C ASN A 507 -18.11 0.02 12.50
N VAL A 508 -19.10 -0.57 13.19
CA VAL A 508 -19.78 -1.78 12.75
C VAL A 508 -21.27 -1.48 12.63
N VAL A 509 -21.82 -1.71 11.44
CA VAL A 509 -23.26 -1.60 11.18
C VAL A 509 -23.78 -2.96 10.75
N VAL A 510 -24.75 -3.47 11.50
CA VAL A 510 -25.45 -4.71 11.20
C VAL A 510 -26.76 -4.33 10.54
N LYS A 511 -26.98 -4.79 9.32
CA LYS A 511 -28.23 -4.55 8.62
C LYS A 511 -29.01 -5.84 8.48
N MET A 512 -30.27 -5.80 8.91
CA MET A 512 -31.23 -6.89 8.80
C MET A 512 -31.90 -6.88 7.41
N GLU A 513 -32.51 -7.99 7.00
CA GLU A 513 -33.20 -8.11 5.71
C GLU A 513 -34.39 -7.15 5.54
N ASN A 514 -35.01 -6.72 6.65
CA ASN A 514 -36.04 -5.68 6.68
C ASN A 514 -35.47 -4.26 6.88
N ASN A 515 -34.17 -4.08 6.63
CA ASN A 515 -33.43 -2.82 6.72
C ASN A 515 -33.38 -2.16 8.11
N ILE A 516 -33.77 -2.85 9.18
CA ILE A 516 -33.46 -2.40 10.54
C ILE A 516 -31.95 -2.53 10.74
N MET A 517 -31.35 -1.51 11.36
CA MET A 517 -29.90 -1.44 11.54
C MET A 517 -29.52 -1.37 13.02
N PHE A 518 -28.39 -1.99 13.34
CA PHE A 518 -27.75 -1.90 14.65
C PHE A 518 -26.32 -1.38 14.50
N TYR A 519 -25.89 -0.55 15.44
CA TYR A 519 -24.57 0.06 15.45
C TYR A 519 -23.81 -0.27 16.71
N PHE A 520 -22.54 -0.60 16.54
CA PHE A 520 -21.54 -0.63 17.61
C PHE A 520 -20.16 -0.32 17.05
N LYS A 521 -19.17 -0.23 17.93
CA LYS A 521 -17.77 -0.03 17.56
C LYS A 521 -16.97 -1.28 17.91
N ALA A 522 -15.94 -1.59 17.15
CA ALA A 522 -14.98 -2.63 17.46
C ALA A 522 -14.49 -2.50 18.92
N ASN A 523 -14.34 -3.64 19.60
CA ASN A 523 -14.04 -3.74 21.04
C ASN A 523 -15.14 -3.26 21.99
N ILE A 524 -16.34 -2.92 21.49
CA ILE A 524 -17.53 -2.66 22.31
C ILE A 524 -18.48 -3.85 22.21
N ARG A 525 -18.99 -4.29 23.36
CA ARG A 525 -19.78 -5.53 23.50
C ARG A 525 -21.29 -5.35 23.29
N ASN A 526 -21.73 -4.10 23.14
CA ASN A 526 -23.14 -3.73 23.11
C ASN A 526 -23.49 -2.96 21.83
N ALA A 527 -24.57 -3.37 21.16
CA ALA A 527 -25.12 -2.69 20.00
C ALA A 527 -26.38 -1.86 20.33
N LEU A 528 -26.57 -0.80 19.56
CA LEU A 528 -27.72 0.08 19.64
C LEU A 528 -28.51 0.00 18.34
N LYS A 529 -29.84 -0.04 18.43
CA LYS A 529 -30.71 0.06 17.26
C LYS A 529 -30.66 1.48 16.72
N LEU A 530 -30.31 1.64 15.45
CA LEU A 530 -30.36 2.92 14.75
C LEU A 530 -31.81 3.26 14.37
N HIS A 531 -32.09 4.55 14.17
CA HIS A 531 -33.39 4.99 13.67
C HIS A 531 -33.70 4.34 12.32
N VAL A 532 -34.99 4.08 12.08
CA VAL A 532 -35.41 3.49 10.81
C VAL A 532 -35.15 4.50 9.69
N TRP A 533 -34.39 4.09 8.68
CA TRP A 533 -33.99 4.94 7.55
C TRP A 533 -34.60 4.48 6.22
N ILE A 534 -34.73 3.17 6.03
CA ILE A 534 -35.15 2.55 4.77
C ILE A 534 -36.47 1.81 5.00
N ASN A 535 -37.34 1.82 3.99
CA ASN A 535 -38.56 1.02 4.02
C ASN A 535 -38.23 -0.47 4.11
N SER A 536 -38.94 -1.21 4.96
CA SER A 536 -38.75 -2.65 5.19
C SER A 536 -38.80 -3.52 3.93
N THR A 537 -39.49 -3.08 2.88
CA THR A 537 -39.65 -3.84 1.62
C THR A 537 -38.58 -3.55 0.58
N LEU A 538 -37.88 -2.41 0.69
CA LEU A 538 -36.95 -1.97 -0.33
C LEU A 538 -35.64 -2.76 -0.25
N LYS A 539 -35.26 -3.42 -1.35
CA LYS A 539 -33.98 -4.12 -1.44
C LYS A 539 -32.83 -3.13 -1.50
N SER A 540 -31.91 -3.23 -0.56
CA SER A 540 -30.75 -2.34 -0.46
C SER A 540 -29.51 -3.09 0.02
N SER A 541 -28.32 -2.53 -0.20
CA SER A 541 -27.07 -3.03 0.37
C SER A 541 -26.14 -1.88 0.75
N THR A 542 -25.26 -2.12 1.70
CA THR A 542 -24.28 -1.16 2.20
C THR A 542 -22.96 -1.24 1.45
N SER A 543 -22.33 -0.11 1.22
CA SER A 543 -21.02 0.00 0.60
C SER A 543 -20.28 1.23 1.15
N MET A 544 -18.99 1.32 0.86
CA MET A 544 -18.16 2.46 1.24
C MET A 544 -17.82 3.33 0.03
N THR A 545 -18.00 4.64 0.15
CA THR A 545 -17.62 5.61 -0.88
C THR A 545 -16.09 5.71 -1.01
N THR A 546 -15.62 6.38 -2.06
CA THR A 546 -14.21 6.77 -2.21
C THR A 546 -13.71 7.75 -1.14
N SER A 547 -14.58 8.33 -0.32
CA SER A 547 -14.21 9.15 0.85
C SER A 547 -14.20 8.35 2.16
N GLY A 548 -14.49 7.05 2.12
CA GLY A 548 -14.54 6.20 3.31
C GLY A 548 -15.85 6.32 4.10
N LEU A 549 -16.89 6.91 3.50
CA LEU A 549 -18.21 7.07 4.12
C LEU A 549 -19.14 5.93 3.73
N MET A 550 -20.06 5.57 4.63
CA MET A 550 -21.07 4.56 4.36
C MET A 550 -22.17 5.12 3.46
N TYR A 551 -22.60 4.36 2.47
CA TYR A 551 -23.76 4.68 1.64
C TYR A 551 -24.57 3.42 1.31
N PHE A 552 -25.85 3.61 0.97
CA PHE A 552 -26.73 2.57 0.50
C PHE A 552 -26.77 2.52 -1.02
N ILE A 553 -26.88 1.31 -1.55
CA ILE A 553 -27.18 1.03 -2.95
C ILE A 553 -28.61 0.50 -3.01
N TYR A 554 -29.50 1.24 -3.65
CA TYR A 554 -30.85 0.78 -3.96
C TYR A 554 -30.91 0.22 -5.36
N VAL A 555 -31.56 -0.92 -5.51
CA VAL A 555 -31.88 -1.50 -6.82
C VAL A 555 -33.39 -1.58 -6.93
N PHE A 556 -33.97 -0.82 -7.86
CA PHE A 556 -35.41 -0.79 -8.10
C PHE A 556 -35.82 -1.83 -9.14
N GLU A 557 -37.08 -2.26 -9.11
CA GLU A 557 -37.64 -3.25 -10.03
C GLU A 557 -37.51 -2.86 -11.51
N ASN A 558 -37.48 -1.55 -11.80
CA ASN A 558 -37.26 -1.02 -13.15
C ASN A 558 -35.79 -1.15 -13.65
N GLY A 559 -34.91 -1.76 -12.85
CA GLY A 559 -33.50 -1.95 -13.19
C GLY A 559 -32.64 -0.70 -13.06
N THR A 560 -33.10 0.30 -12.30
CA THR A 560 -32.29 1.48 -11.95
C THR A 560 -31.58 1.28 -10.61
N VAL A 561 -30.33 1.75 -10.55
CA VAL A 561 -29.51 1.72 -9.33
C VAL A 561 -29.32 3.15 -8.84
N ARG A 562 -29.57 3.40 -7.56
CA ARG A 562 -29.37 4.72 -6.94
C ARG A 562 -28.51 4.62 -5.68
N PRO A 563 -27.35 5.29 -5.63
CA PRO A 563 -26.60 5.44 -4.38
C PRO A 563 -27.25 6.50 -3.48
N GLN A 564 -27.19 6.32 -2.17
CA GLN A 564 -27.56 7.35 -1.18
C GLN A 564 -26.62 7.31 0.01
N GLU A 565 -25.98 8.43 0.31
CA GLU A 565 -25.12 8.58 1.49
C GLU A 565 -25.93 8.42 2.78
N TYR A 566 -25.30 7.79 3.79
CA TYR A 566 -25.90 7.60 5.10
C TYR A 566 -25.08 8.31 6.18
N PRO A 567 -25.67 9.24 6.97
CA PRO A 567 -24.95 10.00 7.98
C PRO A 567 -24.74 9.17 9.27
N LEU A 568 -23.99 8.07 9.17
CA LEU A 568 -23.79 7.10 10.26
C LEU A 568 -23.35 7.77 11.57
N ARG A 569 -22.44 8.75 11.51
CA ARG A 569 -21.94 9.45 12.70
C ARG A 569 -23.06 10.22 13.42
N LEU A 570 -23.87 10.98 12.67
CA LEU A 570 -24.97 11.77 13.23
C LEU A 570 -26.09 10.87 13.78
N GLU A 571 -26.40 9.78 13.09
CA GLU A 571 -27.39 8.80 13.57
C GLU A 571 -26.93 8.09 14.84
N ALA A 572 -25.65 7.72 14.91
CA ALA A 572 -25.07 7.16 16.12
C ALA A 572 -25.07 8.19 17.28
N GLU A 573 -24.71 9.45 17.02
CA GLU A 573 -24.77 10.56 17.99
C GLU A 573 -26.20 10.78 18.49
N SER A 574 -27.20 10.77 17.61
CA SER A 574 -28.62 10.93 17.95
C SER A 574 -29.10 9.85 18.92
N VAL A 575 -28.81 8.58 18.63
CA VAL A 575 -29.28 7.45 19.46
C VAL A 575 -28.56 7.40 20.82
N THR A 576 -27.27 7.74 20.86
CA THR A 576 -26.49 7.73 22.11
C THR A 576 -26.72 8.94 23.00
N PHE A 577 -27.15 10.07 22.43
CA PHE A 577 -27.48 11.29 23.19
C PHE A 577 -28.46 10.99 24.34
N ASN A 578 -29.47 10.16 24.08
CA ASN A 578 -30.48 9.75 25.07
C ASN A 578 -29.89 8.93 26.23
N ILE A 579 -28.78 8.24 26.01
CA ILE A 579 -28.12 7.36 27.00
C ILE A 579 -27.06 8.15 27.80
N LYS A 580 -26.75 9.40 27.41
CA LYS A 580 -25.72 10.26 28.01
C LYS A 580 -24.32 9.61 28.06
N GLU A 581 -24.03 8.72 27.12
CA GLU A 581 -22.72 8.10 26.98
C GLU A 581 -21.69 9.15 26.54
N LYS A 582 -20.55 9.24 27.23
CA LYS A 582 -19.46 10.18 26.90
C LYS A 582 -18.20 9.41 26.53
N CYS A 583 -17.41 9.96 25.61
CA CYS A 583 -16.08 9.42 25.35
C CYS A 583 -15.18 9.66 26.58
N PRO A 584 -14.44 8.64 27.06
CA PRO A 584 -13.55 8.79 28.23
C PRO A 584 -12.33 9.68 27.96
N TYR A 585 -12.02 9.99 26.69
CA TYR A 585 -10.94 10.91 26.31
C TYR A 585 -11.45 12.02 25.38
N VAL A 586 -10.70 13.12 25.32
CA VAL A 586 -10.98 14.29 24.49
C VAL A 586 -10.25 14.20 23.14
N ALA A 587 -8.98 13.77 23.16
CA ALA A 587 -8.16 13.67 21.95
C ALA A 587 -7.20 12.48 22.00
N PHE A 588 -6.91 11.93 20.82
CA PHE A 588 -5.90 10.89 20.60
C PHE A 588 -5.09 11.23 19.35
N LEU A 589 -3.85 11.68 19.55
CA LEU A 589 -2.98 12.24 18.51
C LEU A 589 -1.76 11.35 18.29
N ASN A 590 -1.17 11.35 17.08
CA ASN A 590 0.03 10.59 16.75
C ASN A 590 0.74 11.18 15.53
N ASN A 591 1.98 10.76 15.28
CA ASN A 591 2.76 11.08 14.08
C ASN A 591 2.84 9.93 13.07
N ILE A 592 1.83 9.04 13.04
CA ILE A 592 1.82 7.87 12.16
C ILE A 592 1.13 8.27 10.85
N PHE A 593 1.94 8.57 9.85
CA PHE A 593 1.49 9.02 8.53
C PHE A 593 1.57 7.93 7.47
N SER A 594 2.37 6.87 7.69
CA SER A 594 2.47 5.72 6.81
C SER A 594 1.85 4.48 7.45
N VAL A 595 1.25 3.63 6.63
CA VAL A 595 0.74 2.31 7.04
C VAL A 595 1.80 1.21 6.92
N PHE A 596 3.00 1.54 6.40
CA PHE A 596 4.08 0.60 6.16
C PHE A 596 5.46 1.26 6.36
N TYR A 597 6.33 0.61 7.14
CA TYR A 597 7.70 1.03 7.41
C TYR A 597 8.66 -0.13 7.13
N PHE A 598 9.76 0.14 6.43
CA PHE A 598 10.88 -0.78 6.31
C PHE A 598 11.90 -0.52 7.41
N LEU A 599 12.41 -1.58 8.02
CA LEU A 599 13.49 -1.52 9.02
C LEU A 599 14.63 -2.43 8.57
N ASP A 600 15.77 -1.82 8.26
CA ASP A 600 17.00 -2.54 7.93
C ASP A 600 17.88 -2.71 9.18
N LYS A 601 18.97 -3.47 9.06
CA LYS A 601 19.91 -3.69 10.17
C LYS A 601 20.45 -2.36 10.70
N GLY A 602 20.55 -2.25 12.02
CA GLY A 602 21.02 -1.05 12.72
C GLY A 602 20.07 0.16 12.66
N GLN A 603 18.98 0.09 11.89
CA GLN A 603 17.99 1.15 11.83
C GLN A 603 16.95 1.01 12.94
N ASN A 604 16.25 2.11 13.22
CA ASN A 604 15.13 2.13 14.15
C ASN A 604 13.95 2.91 13.57
N VAL A 605 12.75 2.59 14.03
CA VAL A 605 11.53 3.33 13.71
C VAL A 605 10.99 3.90 15.01
N SER A 606 10.89 5.23 15.09
CA SER A 606 10.39 5.93 16.27
C SER A 606 9.09 6.67 15.97
N ILE A 607 8.10 6.47 16.82
CA ILE A 607 6.76 7.08 16.72
C ILE A 607 6.37 7.66 18.07
N TRP A 608 5.46 8.63 18.09
CA TRP A 608 4.83 9.12 19.30
C TRP A 608 3.32 9.11 19.18
N THR A 609 2.67 8.89 20.31
CA THR A 609 1.20 8.94 20.46
C THR A 609 0.86 9.70 21.74
N GLN A 610 -0.19 10.49 21.71
CA GLN A 610 -0.66 11.29 22.83
C GLN A 610 -2.14 11.06 23.07
N ILE A 611 -2.52 10.88 24.33
CA ILE A 611 -3.92 10.83 24.77
C ILE A 611 -4.20 11.95 25.76
N VAL A 612 -5.31 12.67 25.55
CA VAL A 612 -5.78 13.76 26.41
C VAL A 612 -7.14 13.37 26.98
N TYR A 613 -7.27 13.36 28.30
CA TYR A 613 -8.48 12.93 29.00
C TYR A 613 -8.72 13.74 30.28
N PRO A 614 -9.97 13.80 30.80
CA PRO A 614 -10.25 14.48 32.07
C PRO A 614 -9.47 13.88 33.24
N GLU A 615 -9.16 14.70 34.25
CA GLU A 615 -8.55 14.20 35.49
C GLU A 615 -9.39 13.07 36.13
N ASN A 616 -8.72 12.16 36.85
CA ASN A 616 -9.30 11.01 37.55
C ASN A 616 -9.86 9.85 36.69
N VAL A 617 -9.74 9.88 35.36
CA VAL A 617 -10.17 8.74 34.50
C VAL A 617 -9.08 7.65 34.41
N GLY A 618 -7.80 8.05 34.43
CA GLY A 618 -6.67 7.10 34.48
C GLY A 618 -6.37 6.34 33.19
N LEU A 619 -6.58 6.93 32.01
CA LEU A 619 -6.33 6.25 30.72
C LEU A 619 -4.85 6.09 30.39
N TYR A 620 -4.54 5.14 29.50
CA TYR A 620 -3.20 4.90 28.95
C TYR A 620 -3.28 4.48 27.48
N ILE A 621 -2.11 4.45 26.83
CA ILE A 621 -1.97 4.03 25.42
C ILE A 621 -1.60 2.56 25.42
N VAL A 622 -2.31 1.77 24.62
CA VAL A 622 -2.05 0.34 24.40
C VAL A 622 -1.32 0.19 23.08
N VAL A 623 -0.21 -0.58 23.10
CA VAL A 623 0.59 -0.93 21.92
C VAL A 623 0.59 -2.45 21.81
N GLU A 624 0.00 -2.95 20.74
CA GLU A 624 -0.14 -4.37 20.46
C GLU A 624 0.69 -4.71 19.22
N SER A 625 1.54 -5.72 19.32
CA SER A 625 2.36 -6.21 18.21
C SER A 625 1.98 -7.66 17.88
N TYR A 626 1.70 -7.93 16.61
CA TYR A 626 1.39 -9.26 16.10
C TYR A 626 2.33 -9.64 14.96
N GLY A 627 2.90 -10.84 15.01
CA GLY A 627 3.89 -11.33 14.05
C GLY A 627 5.06 -12.04 14.74
N PRO A 628 6.17 -12.30 14.02
CA PRO A 628 7.35 -12.95 14.57
C PRO A 628 8.04 -12.03 15.59
N ASN A 629 8.61 -12.63 16.63
CA ASN A 629 9.32 -11.89 17.68
C ASN A 629 10.76 -11.53 17.23
N ILE A 630 10.87 -10.56 16.33
CA ILE A 630 12.15 -10.15 15.69
C ILE A 630 12.53 -8.70 15.94
N LEU A 631 11.68 -7.91 16.61
CA LEU A 631 11.96 -6.52 16.97
C LEU A 631 11.84 -6.33 18.47
N GLN A 632 12.72 -5.50 19.03
CA GLN A 632 12.60 -5.00 20.39
C GLN A 632 11.88 -3.65 20.38
N GLN A 633 11.18 -3.38 21.47
CA GLN A 633 10.43 -2.16 21.70
C GLN A 633 10.99 -1.44 22.92
N LYS A 634 11.20 -0.12 22.80
CA LYS A 634 11.53 0.76 23.93
C LYS A 634 10.51 1.89 24.01
N ASP A 635 9.96 2.06 25.21
CA ASP A 635 8.91 3.05 25.47
C ASP A 635 9.38 4.14 26.41
N GLN A 636 9.01 5.38 26.12
CA GLN A 636 9.21 6.54 26.99
C GLN A 636 7.89 7.27 27.14
N VAL A 637 7.40 7.38 28.38
CA VAL A 637 6.12 8.03 28.68
C VAL A 637 6.38 9.34 29.40
N HIS A 638 5.81 10.41 28.86
CA HIS A 638 5.72 11.73 29.49
C HIS A 638 4.28 12.01 29.91
N TYR A 639 4.12 12.64 31.06
CA TYR A 639 2.82 12.92 31.66
C TYR A 639 2.76 14.37 32.15
N GLU A 640 1.66 15.04 31.82
CA GLU A 640 1.38 16.42 32.19
C GLU A 640 -0.09 16.55 32.63
N ILE A 641 -0.34 17.45 33.58
CA ILE A 641 -1.68 17.82 34.03
C ILE A 641 -1.83 19.33 33.86
N ALA A 642 -2.85 19.76 33.13
CA ALA A 642 -3.18 21.16 32.94
C ALA A 642 -4.68 21.36 32.77
N LEU A 643 -5.23 22.40 33.41
CA LEU A 643 -6.62 22.87 33.21
C LEU A 643 -7.70 21.78 33.37
N GLY A 644 -7.55 20.84 34.32
CA GLY A 644 -8.53 19.76 34.54
C GLY A 644 -8.36 18.56 33.61
N HIS A 645 -7.31 18.56 32.79
CA HIS A 645 -7.01 17.49 31.83
C HIS A 645 -5.62 16.89 32.07
N CYS A 646 -5.55 15.57 31.88
CA CYS A 646 -4.36 14.76 31.87
C CYS A 646 -3.91 14.51 30.42
N THR A 647 -2.65 14.78 30.14
CA THR A 647 -2.01 14.49 28.85
C THR A 647 -0.93 13.44 29.07
N LYS A 648 -1.02 12.31 28.36
CA LYS A 648 0.04 11.28 28.32
C LYS A 648 0.59 11.18 26.91
N THR A 649 1.88 11.42 26.75
CA THR A 649 2.60 11.22 25.48
C THR A 649 3.53 10.02 25.62
N MET A 650 3.42 9.05 24.72
CA MET A 650 4.27 7.86 24.66
C MET A 650 5.08 7.91 23.37
N ALA A 651 6.41 7.91 23.49
CA ALA A 651 7.33 7.69 22.39
C ALA A 651 7.77 6.21 22.39
N ILE A 652 7.67 5.57 21.23
CA ILE A 652 7.93 4.13 21.03
C ILE A 652 8.99 4.00 19.96
N THR A 653 10.05 3.26 20.24
CA THR A 653 11.12 2.97 19.28
C THR A 653 11.24 1.46 19.06
N PHE A 654 11.11 1.03 17.81
CA PHE A 654 11.31 -0.34 17.36
C PHE A 654 12.71 -0.50 16.73
N PHE A 655 13.45 -1.53 17.12
CA PHE A 655 14.83 -1.77 16.66
C PHE A 655 15.25 -3.24 16.81
N GLN A 656 16.39 -3.60 16.20
CA GLN A 656 17.05 -4.90 16.39
C GLN A 656 18.42 -4.73 17.07
N THR A 657 18.84 -5.72 17.86
CA THR A 657 20.18 -5.78 18.49
C THR A 657 20.98 -7.00 18.09
N ILE A 658 20.60 -7.68 17.00
CA ILE A 658 21.26 -8.89 16.53
C ILE A 658 22.59 -8.53 15.87
N ASN A 659 23.66 -9.20 16.27
CA ASN A 659 24.96 -9.11 15.61
C ASN A 659 25.12 -10.29 14.65
N TYR A 660 25.38 -10.00 13.38
CA TYR A 660 25.56 -10.96 12.31
C TYR A 660 27.05 -11.24 12.01
N GLU A 661 27.98 -10.67 12.77
CA GLU A 661 29.42 -10.89 12.60
C GLU A 661 29.85 -12.28 13.07
N ALA A 662 30.64 -12.96 12.22
CA ALA A 662 31.31 -14.22 12.55
C ALA A 662 30.39 -15.34 13.09
N VAL A 663 29.12 -15.35 12.67
CA VAL A 663 28.15 -16.39 12.99
C VAL A 663 28.33 -17.64 12.10
N ASP A 664 27.98 -18.81 12.62
CA ASP A 664 28.16 -20.09 11.89
C ASP A 664 27.31 -20.17 10.60
N ASP A 665 26.06 -19.72 10.66
CA ASP A 665 25.13 -19.70 9.53
C ASP A 665 24.44 -18.33 9.42
N TYR A 666 25.07 -17.44 8.65
CA TYR A 666 24.63 -16.07 8.42
C TYR A 666 23.24 -16.00 7.78
N PHE A 667 22.98 -16.81 6.74
CA PHE A 667 21.73 -16.75 6.00
C PHE A 667 20.55 -17.28 6.82
N LYS A 668 20.76 -18.33 7.60
CA LYS A 668 19.75 -18.82 8.54
C LYS A 668 19.40 -17.76 9.58
N LEU A 669 20.40 -17.11 10.18
CA LEU A 669 20.17 -16.05 11.16
C LEU A 669 19.42 -14.85 10.54
N GLN A 670 19.73 -14.47 9.30
CA GLN A 670 18.94 -13.46 8.58
C GLN A 670 17.49 -13.92 8.37
N GLN A 671 17.28 -15.18 7.97
CA GLN A 671 15.94 -15.71 7.73
C GLN A 671 15.07 -15.75 8.99
N GLU A 672 15.68 -16.06 10.14
CA GLU A 672 15.04 -16.07 11.46
C GLU A 672 14.67 -14.66 11.95
N ASN A 673 15.46 -13.63 11.57
CA ASN A 673 15.28 -12.24 12.01
C ASN A 673 14.64 -11.32 10.96
N THR A 674 14.07 -11.90 9.89
CA THR A 674 13.34 -11.19 8.85
C THR A 674 11.88 -11.58 8.87
N GLY A 675 10.99 -10.60 8.70
CA GLY A 675 9.55 -10.82 8.75
C GLY A 675 8.76 -9.54 8.87
N LEU A 676 7.44 -9.71 8.94
CA LEU A 676 6.47 -8.63 9.00
C LEU A 676 5.81 -8.58 10.37
N LEU A 677 5.82 -7.42 11.02
CA LEU A 677 5.04 -7.16 12.23
C LEU A 677 3.91 -6.19 11.92
N LEU A 678 2.71 -6.49 12.45
CA LEU A 678 1.61 -5.54 12.53
C LEU A 678 1.61 -4.91 13.93
N ILE A 679 1.54 -3.59 13.96
CA ILE A 679 1.46 -2.80 15.19
C ILE A 679 0.10 -2.12 15.23
N HIS A 680 -0.58 -2.22 16.37
CA HIS A 680 -1.86 -1.56 16.64
C HIS A 680 -1.74 -0.71 17.88
N ILE A 681 -2.04 0.57 17.72
CA ILE A 681 -2.03 1.56 18.80
C ILE A 681 -3.45 2.05 19.02
N ARG A 682 -3.90 2.02 20.27
CA ARG A 682 -5.26 2.39 20.67
C ARG A 682 -5.30 2.92 22.10
N PRO A 683 -6.33 3.69 22.47
CA PRO A 683 -6.59 4.03 23.88
C PRO A 683 -7.00 2.77 24.68
N SER A 684 -6.70 2.77 25.98
CA SER A 684 -7.05 1.68 26.90
C SER A 684 -8.56 1.51 27.11
N ALA A 685 -9.35 2.58 26.91
CA ALA A 685 -10.80 2.55 26.95
C ALA A 685 -11.37 3.37 25.79
N SER A 686 -12.47 2.90 25.22
CA SER A 686 -13.23 3.56 24.16
C SER A 686 -14.73 3.43 24.41
N ALA A 687 -15.48 4.29 23.76
CA ALA A 687 -16.94 4.32 23.76
C ALA A 687 -17.43 4.42 22.31
N ARG A 688 -18.73 4.20 22.08
CA ARG A 688 -19.33 4.30 20.74
C ARG A 688 -19.14 5.69 20.12
N MET A 689 -19.22 6.73 20.94
CA MET A 689 -19.10 8.14 20.54
C MET A 689 -17.67 8.65 20.41
N CYS A 690 -16.67 7.82 20.69
CA CYS A 690 -15.31 8.29 20.65
C CYS A 690 -14.84 8.59 19.23
N PRO A 691 -14.05 9.66 19.02
CA PRO A 691 -13.44 9.94 17.71
C PRO A 691 -12.46 8.83 17.33
N ILE A 692 -12.05 8.82 16.05
CA ILE A 692 -11.08 7.86 15.51
C ILE A 692 -9.80 7.93 16.35
N ALA A 693 -9.45 6.83 17.01
CA ALA A 693 -8.28 6.78 17.90
C ALA A 693 -7.41 5.54 17.72
N GLN A 694 -7.77 4.62 16.83
CA GLN A 694 -6.92 3.47 16.58
C GLN A 694 -6.10 3.65 15.29
N LYS A 695 -4.84 3.20 15.34
CA LYS A 695 -3.94 3.15 14.19
C LYS A 695 -3.34 1.76 14.08
N VAL A 696 -3.39 1.20 12.88
CA VAL A 696 -2.76 -0.07 12.53
C VAL A 696 -1.76 0.20 11.40
N PHE A 697 -0.53 -0.27 11.55
CA PHE A 697 0.51 -0.13 10.55
C PHE A 697 1.47 -1.32 10.60
N GLN A 698 2.30 -1.46 9.56
CA GLN A 698 3.23 -2.55 9.38
C GLN A 698 4.67 -2.08 9.57
N ILE A 699 5.50 -2.93 10.18
CA ILE A 699 6.96 -2.81 10.15
C ILE A 699 7.51 -4.10 9.53
N ALA A 700 8.14 -3.98 8.37
CA ALA A 700 8.85 -5.08 7.72
C ALA A 700 10.34 -4.99 8.04
N ALA A 701 10.86 -5.99 8.75
CA ALA A 701 12.29 -6.15 8.97
C ALA A 701 12.88 -7.00 7.85
N GLY A 702 13.74 -6.41 7.03
CA GLY A 702 14.37 -7.12 5.90
C GLY A 702 14.89 -6.22 4.80
N CYS A 703 15.12 -6.80 3.63
CA CYS A 703 15.64 -6.07 2.48
C CYS A 703 14.53 -5.28 1.77
N ASP A 704 14.72 -3.95 1.70
CA ASP A 704 13.90 -3.06 0.87
C ASP A 704 14.36 -3.17 -0.61
N PRO A 705 13.50 -3.63 -1.53
CA PRO A 705 13.87 -3.83 -2.94
C PRO A 705 14.16 -2.53 -3.69
N SER A 706 13.78 -1.37 -3.15
CA SER A 706 14.09 -0.06 -3.74
C SER A 706 15.52 0.41 -3.44
N LYS A 707 16.16 -0.18 -2.42
CA LYS A 707 17.54 0.17 -2.02
C LYS A 707 18.54 -0.24 -3.08
N ARG A 708 19.38 0.71 -3.45
CA ARG A 708 20.49 0.51 -4.38
C ARG A 708 21.67 1.38 -3.99
N ILE A 709 22.87 0.93 -4.32
CA ILE A 709 24.08 1.72 -4.14
C ILE A 709 24.58 2.24 -5.49
N ALA A 710 25.31 3.35 -5.48
CA ALA A 710 26.02 3.87 -6.65
C ALA A 710 27.37 4.47 -6.21
N VAL A 711 28.33 4.50 -7.13
CA VAL A 711 29.62 5.15 -6.89
C VAL A 711 29.51 6.63 -7.24
N LYS A 712 29.97 7.49 -6.33
CA LYS A 712 29.96 8.95 -6.47
C LYS A 712 30.92 9.41 -7.57
N GLY A 713 30.58 10.51 -8.25
CA GLY A 713 31.44 11.14 -9.25
C GLY A 713 31.29 10.61 -10.69
N PHE A 714 30.32 9.73 -10.95
CA PHE A 714 30.00 9.25 -12.29
C PHE A 714 28.90 10.10 -12.94
N ASN A 715 29.15 10.57 -14.16
CA ASN A 715 28.16 11.33 -14.93
C ASN A 715 27.09 10.39 -15.50
N LYS A 716 25.83 10.80 -15.48
CA LYS A 716 24.72 10.05 -16.10
C LYS A 716 24.64 10.27 -17.61
N GLU A 717 25.24 11.35 -18.12
CA GLU A 717 25.15 11.73 -19.52
C GLU A 717 26.54 11.67 -20.19
N CYS A 718 26.70 10.78 -21.16
CA CYS A 718 27.89 10.67 -22.01
C CYS A 718 27.52 10.13 -23.41
N LEU A 719 28.42 10.31 -24.38
CA LEU A 719 28.25 9.82 -25.76
C LEU A 719 28.38 8.30 -25.83
N GLN A 720 27.23 7.62 -25.84
CA GLN A 720 27.13 6.17 -25.96
C GLN A 720 27.36 5.72 -27.40
N HIS A 721 28.26 4.75 -27.61
CA HIS A 721 28.53 4.15 -28.92
C HIS A 721 28.97 2.70 -28.75
N ASP A 722 28.67 1.84 -29.72
CA ASP A 722 29.04 0.43 -29.65
C ASP A 722 30.54 0.26 -29.93
N PHE A 723 31.29 -0.26 -28.95
CA PHE A 723 32.69 -0.61 -29.12
C PHE A 723 33.07 -1.90 -28.39
N TYR A 724 34.20 -2.47 -28.81
CA TYR A 724 34.84 -3.60 -28.16
C TYR A 724 36.21 -3.16 -27.66
N TYR A 725 36.60 -3.66 -26.49
CA TYR A 725 37.95 -3.50 -25.98
C TYR A 725 38.58 -4.87 -25.75
N ASN A 726 39.91 -4.94 -25.88
CA ASN A 726 40.68 -6.16 -25.75
C ASN A 726 41.48 -6.12 -24.45
N ILE A 727 41.39 -7.19 -23.66
CA ILE A 727 42.20 -7.41 -22.46
C ILE A 727 43.29 -8.40 -22.84
N GLU A 728 44.56 -8.02 -22.65
CA GLU A 728 45.67 -8.91 -22.93
C GLU A 728 45.70 -10.10 -21.98
N LYS A 729 46.07 -11.27 -22.51
CA LYS A 729 46.15 -12.50 -21.73
C LYS A 729 47.09 -12.44 -20.52
N SER A 730 48.12 -11.60 -20.57
CA SER A 730 49.08 -11.33 -19.49
C SER A 730 48.42 -10.74 -18.25
N TYR A 731 47.35 -9.96 -18.45
CA TYR A 731 46.64 -9.20 -17.41
C TYR A 731 45.40 -9.93 -16.85
N LEU A 732 45.15 -11.16 -17.27
CA LEU A 732 44.03 -11.96 -16.79
C LEU A 732 44.51 -12.94 -15.71
N ARG A 733 43.74 -13.11 -14.62
CA ARG A 733 44.09 -13.95 -13.45
C ARG A 733 44.55 -15.37 -13.81
N ASN A 734 43.89 -15.99 -14.79
CA ASN A 734 44.16 -17.38 -15.21
C ASN A 734 45.16 -17.47 -16.39
N LYS A 735 45.70 -16.35 -16.86
CA LYS A 735 46.64 -16.25 -17.99
C LYS A 735 46.28 -17.17 -19.17
N PRO A 736 45.08 -16.99 -19.77
CA PRO A 736 44.60 -17.83 -20.85
C PRO A 736 45.49 -17.74 -22.11
N SER A 737 45.30 -18.64 -23.07
CA SER A 737 46.13 -18.65 -24.29
C SER A 737 45.87 -17.48 -25.25
N LYS A 738 44.68 -16.86 -25.18
CA LYS A 738 44.20 -15.79 -26.06
C LYS A 738 43.74 -14.56 -25.27
N ASN A 739 43.83 -13.39 -25.90
CA ASN A 739 43.27 -12.14 -25.39
C ASN A 739 41.74 -12.23 -25.30
N LEU A 740 41.15 -11.56 -24.32
CA LEU A 740 39.71 -11.51 -24.13
C LEU A 740 39.15 -10.27 -24.83
N ARG A 741 38.24 -10.44 -25.78
CA ARG A 741 37.54 -9.36 -26.46
C ARG A 741 36.16 -9.17 -25.82
N VAL A 742 35.90 -7.98 -25.26
CA VAL A 742 34.68 -7.70 -24.50
C VAL A 742 33.87 -6.61 -25.21
N LYS A 743 32.55 -6.80 -25.34
CA LYS A 743 31.62 -5.74 -25.76
C LYS A 743 31.26 -4.88 -24.55
N TYR A 744 31.38 -3.57 -24.66
CA TYR A 744 31.00 -2.67 -23.56
C TYR A 744 29.47 -2.57 -23.44
N ASN A 745 28.91 -2.80 -22.24
CA ASN A 745 27.47 -2.74 -21.99
C ASN A 745 27.10 -1.42 -21.30
N TRP A 746 26.71 -0.40 -22.05
CA TRP A 746 26.34 0.92 -21.51
C TRP A 746 25.19 0.90 -20.52
N LYS A 747 24.20 0.02 -20.73
CA LYS A 747 23.02 -0.09 -19.86
C LYS A 747 23.39 -0.59 -18.46
N GLU A 748 24.41 -1.43 -18.39
CA GLU A 748 24.85 -2.08 -17.15
C GLU A 748 26.01 -1.33 -16.47
N TYR A 749 26.99 -0.87 -17.26
CA TYR A 749 28.24 -0.30 -16.74
C TYR A 749 28.19 1.23 -16.62
N GLY A 750 27.23 1.88 -17.27
CA GLY A 750 27.13 3.33 -17.34
C GLY A 750 28.31 3.98 -18.07
N CYS A 751 28.53 5.26 -17.80
CA CYS A 751 29.61 6.04 -18.39
C CYS A 751 30.94 5.74 -17.68
N PRO A 752 32.02 5.40 -18.41
CA PRO A 752 33.31 5.16 -17.79
C PRO A 752 33.93 6.48 -17.29
N LEU A 753 34.54 6.46 -16.10
CA LEU A 753 35.31 7.57 -15.58
C LEU A 753 36.71 7.54 -16.19
N ARG A 754 37.12 8.66 -16.80
CA ARG A 754 38.45 8.80 -17.40
C ARG A 754 39.46 9.27 -16.37
N LEU A 755 40.51 8.51 -16.16
CA LEU A 755 41.58 8.82 -15.22
C LEU A 755 42.95 8.73 -15.91
N ASP A 756 43.86 9.64 -15.54
CA ASP A 756 45.26 9.49 -15.92
C ASP A 756 45.84 8.23 -15.24
N PHE A 757 46.73 7.51 -15.92
CA PHE A 757 47.33 6.27 -15.40
C PHE A 757 48.04 6.45 -14.03
N GLY A 758 48.59 7.65 -13.76
CA GLY A 758 49.20 7.99 -12.47
C GLY A 758 48.21 8.44 -11.38
N ALA A 759 46.95 8.69 -11.74
CA ALA A 759 45.93 9.08 -10.79
C ALA A 759 45.54 7.92 -9.87
N LYS A 760 45.17 8.23 -8.63
CA LYS A 760 44.64 7.26 -7.66
C LYS A 760 43.15 7.46 -7.55
N PHE A 761 42.37 6.38 -7.48
CA PHE A 761 40.91 6.47 -7.35
C PHE A 761 40.42 5.90 -6.04
N HIS A 762 39.74 6.72 -5.24
CA HIS A 762 39.03 6.27 -4.04
C HIS A 762 37.54 6.15 -4.36
N PRO A 763 36.97 4.94 -4.41
CA PRO A 763 35.53 4.79 -4.59
C PRO A 763 34.78 5.30 -3.35
N GLU A 764 33.91 6.29 -3.52
CA GLU A 764 32.93 6.69 -2.49
C GLU A 764 31.57 6.13 -2.89
N ILE A 765 30.90 5.43 -1.96
CA ILE A 765 29.63 4.74 -2.22
C ILE A 765 28.47 5.51 -1.60
N GLN A 766 27.38 5.66 -2.34
CA GLN A 766 26.16 6.35 -1.92
C GLN A 766 24.98 5.39 -1.94
N LEU A 767 24.15 5.42 -0.90
CA LEU A 767 22.91 4.66 -0.79
C LEU A 767 21.73 5.48 -1.30
N TYR A 768 20.87 4.84 -2.09
CA TYR A 768 19.62 5.40 -2.59
C TYR A 768 18.45 4.47 -2.30
N ASP A 769 17.27 5.03 -2.11
CA ASP A 769 15.99 4.32 -1.97
C ASP A 769 14.97 4.77 -3.05
N GLU A 770 13.68 4.58 -2.81
CA GLU A 770 12.60 5.08 -3.66
C GLU A 770 12.46 6.62 -3.65
N ASN A 771 12.85 7.28 -2.56
CA ASN A 771 12.70 8.73 -2.35
C ASN A 771 13.95 9.52 -2.80
N GLY A 772 15.08 8.84 -3.02
CA GLY A 772 16.29 9.43 -3.58
C GLY A 772 17.53 9.03 -2.81
N TYR A 773 18.43 10.00 -2.62
CA TYR A 773 19.67 9.82 -1.87
C TYR A 773 19.36 9.69 -0.37
N VAL A 774 19.99 8.71 0.29
CA VAL A 774 19.84 8.45 1.73
C VAL A 774 21.08 8.90 2.49
N GLU A 775 22.23 8.29 2.20
CA GLU A 775 23.50 8.56 2.90
C GLU A 775 24.73 8.13 2.09
N ASP A 776 25.91 8.60 2.50
CA ASP A 776 27.19 8.09 2.03
C ASP A 776 27.58 6.87 2.89
N VAL A 777 27.86 5.74 2.25
CA VAL A 777 28.12 4.46 2.93
C VAL A 777 29.48 4.49 3.62
N GLU A 778 29.48 4.36 4.95
CA GLU A 778 30.71 4.45 5.75
C GLU A 778 31.36 3.10 6.07
N VAL A 779 30.64 2.00 5.84
CA VAL A 779 31.08 0.64 6.16
C VAL A 779 32.06 0.07 5.14
N ASN A 780 32.65 -1.08 5.50
CA ASN A 780 33.60 -1.78 4.65
C ASN A 780 32.93 -2.38 3.41
N PHE A 781 33.58 -2.24 2.26
CA PHE A 781 33.19 -2.83 0.99
C PHE A 781 34.41 -3.35 0.23
N ILE A 782 34.16 -4.24 -0.73
CA ILE A 782 35.18 -4.79 -1.62
C ILE A 782 34.88 -4.40 -3.05
N VAL A 783 35.95 -4.33 -3.85
CA VAL A 783 35.87 -4.12 -5.29
C VAL A 783 36.65 -5.20 -6.02
N TRP A 784 36.15 -5.62 -7.17
CA TRP A 784 36.86 -6.53 -8.06
C TRP A 784 36.53 -6.26 -9.52
N GLU A 785 37.49 -6.55 -10.39
CA GLU A 785 37.28 -6.46 -11.83
C GLU A 785 36.53 -7.72 -12.33
N ILE A 786 35.42 -7.52 -13.03
CA ILE A 786 34.45 -8.58 -13.38
C ILE A 786 34.92 -9.48 -14.53
N HIS A 787 35.82 -8.99 -15.38
CA HIS A 787 36.40 -9.74 -16.49
C HIS A 787 37.69 -10.48 -16.11
N GLY A 788 38.06 -10.46 -14.83
CA GLY A 788 39.18 -11.22 -14.29
C GLY A 788 40.54 -10.55 -14.50
N ARG A 789 40.59 -9.23 -14.69
CA ARG A 789 41.85 -8.48 -14.69
C ARG A 789 42.57 -8.58 -13.34
N ASN A 790 43.90 -8.55 -13.37
CA ASN A 790 44.79 -8.56 -12.20
C ASN A 790 45.92 -7.51 -12.26
N ASP A 791 45.83 -6.57 -13.19
CA ASP A 791 46.79 -5.50 -13.45
C ASP A 791 46.44 -4.18 -12.74
N TYR A 792 45.74 -4.27 -11.61
CA TYR A 792 45.46 -3.17 -10.68
C TYR A 792 45.87 -3.58 -9.26
N SER A 793 46.04 -2.60 -8.38
CA SER A 793 46.38 -2.84 -6.97
C SER A 793 45.76 -1.77 -6.07
N PHE A 794 46.08 -1.86 -4.78
CA PHE A 794 45.65 -0.92 -3.73
C PHE A 794 46.86 -0.18 -3.19
N ASN A 795 46.72 1.12 -2.91
CA ASN A 795 47.83 1.94 -2.43
C ASN A 795 48.18 1.70 -0.95
N ASN A 796 47.25 1.15 -0.17
CA ASN A 796 47.37 0.96 1.26
C ASN A 796 47.73 -0.50 1.60
N THR A 797 48.45 -0.69 2.69
CA THR A 797 48.88 -2.03 3.18
C THR A 797 48.14 -2.38 4.46
N MET A 798 47.95 -3.67 4.77
CA MET A 798 47.24 -4.11 5.99
C MET A 798 47.79 -3.43 7.26
N LYS A 799 49.12 -3.30 7.36
CA LYS A 799 49.81 -2.61 8.48
C LYS A 799 49.45 -1.14 8.60
N LYS A 800 49.43 -0.41 7.49
CA LYS A 800 49.05 1.02 7.45
C LYS A 800 47.56 1.23 7.70
N SER A 801 46.72 0.26 7.34
CA SER A 801 45.30 0.24 7.68
C SER A 801 45.01 -0.14 9.13
N GLY A 802 46.04 -0.48 9.93
CA GLY A 802 45.90 -0.79 11.36
C GLY A 802 45.53 -2.25 11.66
N CYS A 803 45.64 -3.17 10.70
CA CYS A 803 45.37 -4.59 10.94
C CYS A 803 46.36 -5.19 11.96
N LEU A 804 45.84 -6.04 12.85
CA LEU A 804 46.63 -6.79 13.82
C LEU A 804 46.94 -8.21 13.32
N ASN A 805 46.02 -8.79 12.56
CA ASN A 805 46.15 -10.08 11.89
C ASN A 805 46.03 -9.92 10.37
N GLU A 806 46.41 -10.95 9.60
CA GLU A 806 46.26 -10.95 8.15
C GLU A 806 44.78 -10.81 7.78
N ALA A 807 44.46 -9.81 6.95
CA ALA A 807 43.11 -9.59 6.45
C ALA A 807 42.78 -10.56 5.31
N GLN A 808 41.49 -10.82 5.09
CA GLN A 808 41.04 -11.58 3.92
C GLN A 808 41.42 -10.82 2.63
N THR A 809 41.84 -11.59 1.62
CA THR A 809 42.14 -11.12 0.26
C THR A 809 41.37 -11.96 -0.75
N TRP A 810 41.11 -11.43 -1.95
CA TRP A 810 40.49 -12.16 -3.05
C TRP A 810 41.21 -13.47 -3.34
N LYS A 811 42.56 -13.47 -3.31
CA LYS A 811 43.35 -14.68 -3.51
C LYS A 811 43.01 -15.76 -2.47
N SER A 812 43.01 -15.39 -1.19
CA SER A 812 42.70 -16.32 -0.09
C SER A 812 41.24 -16.81 -0.16
N MET A 813 40.29 -15.92 -0.45
CA MET A 813 38.87 -16.26 -0.49
C MET A 813 38.53 -17.15 -1.69
N ILE A 814 39.11 -16.89 -2.86
CA ILE A 814 38.95 -17.76 -4.05
C ILE A 814 39.54 -19.14 -3.78
N GLU A 815 40.66 -19.23 -3.07
CA GLU A 815 41.29 -20.51 -2.75
C GLU A 815 40.47 -21.33 -1.75
N LEU A 816 39.86 -20.68 -0.76
CA LEU A 816 38.95 -21.31 0.21
C LEU A 816 37.63 -21.76 -0.45
N ASN A 817 37.10 -20.97 -1.39
CA ASN A 817 35.76 -21.15 -1.97
C ASN A 817 35.79 -21.50 -3.47
N LYS A 818 36.71 -22.36 -3.91
CA LYS A 818 36.92 -22.72 -5.35
C LYS A 818 35.69 -23.23 -6.10
N HIS A 819 34.68 -23.70 -5.37
CA HIS A 819 33.46 -24.28 -5.92
C HIS A 819 32.35 -23.24 -6.20
N LEU A 820 32.51 -22.00 -5.72
CA LEU A 820 31.53 -20.92 -5.88
C LEU A 820 31.89 -19.98 -7.04
N PRO A 821 30.91 -19.33 -7.68
CA PRO A 821 31.17 -18.24 -8.61
C PRO A 821 31.81 -17.06 -7.87
N LEU A 822 32.66 -16.29 -8.57
CA LEU A 822 33.46 -15.20 -7.98
C LEU A 822 32.65 -14.20 -7.14
N GLU A 823 31.38 -13.99 -7.49
CA GLU A 823 30.46 -13.04 -6.88
C GLU A 823 29.96 -13.49 -5.49
N GLU A 824 29.99 -14.80 -5.25
CA GLU A 824 29.59 -15.48 -4.00
C GLU A 824 30.80 -15.91 -3.16
N VAL A 825 32.01 -15.79 -3.70
CA VAL A 825 33.26 -16.18 -3.00
C VAL A 825 33.51 -15.36 -1.74
N TRP A 826 33.18 -14.06 -1.79
CA TRP A 826 33.43 -13.12 -0.69
C TRP A 826 32.23 -12.20 -0.50
N GLY A 827 31.74 -12.12 0.74
CA GLY A 827 30.59 -11.32 1.10
C GLY A 827 30.43 -11.18 2.61
N PRO A 828 29.34 -10.53 3.05
CA PRO A 828 29.04 -10.35 4.46
C PRO A 828 28.98 -11.67 5.24
N GLU A 829 28.51 -12.74 4.61
CA GLU A 829 28.34 -14.08 5.17
C GLU A 829 29.63 -14.72 5.68
N ASN A 830 30.79 -14.30 5.17
CA ASN A 830 32.09 -14.87 5.52
C ASN A 830 33.14 -13.82 5.88
N TYR A 831 32.73 -12.56 6.09
CA TYR A 831 33.62 -11.46 6.43
C TYR A 831 34.18 -11.59 7.86
N LYS A 832 35.48 -11.34 8.00
CA LYS A 832 36.19 -11.26 9.29
C LYS A 832 37.08 -10.03 9.32
N HIS A 833 36.93 -9.19 10.33
CA HIS A 833 37.76 -8.00 10.50
C HIS A 833 39.17 -8.37 10.98
N CYS A 834 40.19 -7.62 10.55
CA CYS A 834 41.59 -7.88 10.89
C CYS A 834 42.07 -7.23 12.21
N PHE A 835 41.16 -6.55 12.91
CA PHE A 835 41.45 -5.71 14.09
C PHE A 835 41.30 -6.43 15.44
N SER A 836 41.02 -7.74 15.47
CA SER A 836 40.90 -8.50 16.71
C SER A 836 42.21 -9.22 17.05
N TYR A 837 42.65 -9.14 18.31
CA TYR A 837 43.75 -9.96 18.83
C TYR A 837 43.35 -11.43 19.05
N ALA A 838 42.07 -11.70 19.30
CA ALA A 838 41.58 -13.03 19.65
C ALA A 838 41.24 -13.90 18.43
N ILE A 839 41.04 -13.28 17.26
CA ILE A 839 40.51 -13.93 16.07
C ILE A 839 41.36 -13.49 14.86
N GLY A 840 42.10 -14.42 14.25
CA GLY A 840 42.85 -14.16 13.02
C GLY A 840 44.13 -14.98 12.89
N LYS A 841 44.69 -15.02 11.68
CA LYS A 841 45.96 -15.70 11.39
C LYS A 841 47.10 -14.68 11.49
N PRO A 842 48.16 -14.95 12.28
CA PRO A 842 49.40 -14.16 12.20
C PRO A 842 50.01 -14.35 10.80
N GLY A 843 50.21 -13.26 10.06
CA GLY A 843 50.67 -13.30 8.67
C GLY A 843 51.38 -12.01 8.24
N ASP A 844 51.65 -11.89 6.94
CA ASP A 844 52.38 -10.73 6.38
C ASP A 844 51.47 -9.51 6.23
N LEU A 845 51.61 -8.54 7.14
CA LEU A 845 50.84 -7.30 7.14
C LEU A 845 51.31 -6.27 6.09
N ASN A 846 52.36 -6.57 5.31
CA ASN A 846 52.82 -5.68 4.24
C ASN A 846 52.08 -5.88 2.92
N GLN A 847 51.21 -6.89 2.84
CA GLN A 847 50.35 -7.12 1.68
C GLN A 847 49.38 -5.93 1.46
N PRO A 848 48.95 -5.68 0.21
CA PRO A 848 47.91 -4.71 -0.09
C PRO A 848 46.63 -5.00 0.70
N TYR A 849 46.02 -3.95 1.25
CA TYR A 849 44.72 -4.06 1.89
C TYR A 849 43.64 -3.94 0.81
N GLU A 850 42.81 -4.97 0.61
CA GLU A 850 41.82 -5.00 -0.49
C GLU A 850 40.42 -4.53 -0.08
N ILE A 851 40.24 -4.19 1.20
CA ILE A 851 38.98 -3.69 1.75
C ILE A 851 39.03 -2.16 1.78
N ILE A 852 37.99 -1.51 1.27
CA ILE A 852 37.86 -0.05 1.22
C ILE A 852 36.70 0.36 2.14
N ASN A 853 36.86 1.49 2.81
CA ASN A 853 35.76 2.20 3.46
C ASN A 853 35.99 3.70 3.28
N LYS A 854 35.02 4.53 3.67
CA LYS A 854 35.06 5.98 3.48
C LYS A 854 36.24 6.67 4.19
N SER A 855 36.78 6.08 5.27
CA SER A 855 37.77 6.73 6.15
C SER A 855 39.21 6.20 6.01
N ASN A 856 39.41 5.02 5.41
CA ASN A 856 40.72 4.36 5.34
C ASN A 856 41.59 4.86 4.18
N TYR A 857 41.08 5.79 3.37
CA TYR A 857 41.75 6.40 2.21
C TYR A 857 42.49 5.38 1.34
N ASN A 858 41.93 4.18 1.20
CA ASN A 858 42.48 3.15 0.34
C ASN A 858 42.04 3.40 -1.10
N HIS A 859 43.00 3.50 -2.02
CA HIS A 859 42.76 3.86 -3.42
C HIS A 859 43.14 2.71 -4.34
N LEU A 860 42.36 2.56 -5.41
CA LEU A 860 42.75 1.80 -6.59
C LEU A 860 43.88 2.52 -7.32
N VAL A 861 44.88 1.74 -7.72
CA VAL A 861 46.06 2.19 -8.47
C VAL A 861 46.37 1.24 -9.61
N TRP A 862 46.96 1.78 -10.67
CA TRP A 862 47.35 1.04 -11.87
C TRP A 862 48.87 0.96 -11.95
N PRO A 863 49.49 -0.15 -11.51
CA PRO A 863 50.94 -0.27 -11.44
C PRO A 863 51.60 -0.54 -12.80
N VAL A 864 50.83 -0.66 -13.88
CA VAL A 864 51.31 -1.04 -15.22
C VAL A 864 51.11 0.14 -16.18
N ASP A 865 52.12 0.40 -17.01
CA ASP A 865 52.17 1.53 -17.95
C ASP A 865 51.34 1.29 -19.23
N HIS A 866 50.03 1.01 -19.10
CA HIS A 866 49.12 0.91 -20.25
C HIS A 866 47.74 1.54 -20.02
N SER A 867 47.16 2.04 -21.12
CA SER A 867 45.75 2.43 -21.16
C SER A 867 44.86 1.19 -21.16
N GLY A 868 43.86 1.17 -20.28
CA GLY A 868 42.98 0.02 -20.13
C GLY A 868 41.57 0.44 -19.74
N MET A 869 40.59 -0.36 -20.20
CA MET A 869 39.22 -0.32 -19.69
C MET A 869 39.09 -1.34 -18.57
N TYR A 870 38.63 -0.90 -17.40
CA TYR A 870 38.42 -1.71 -16.21
C TYR A 870 36.95 -1.62 -15.81
N VAL A 871 36.28 -2.75 -15.60
CA VAL A 871 34.90 -2.77 -15.12
C VAL A 871 34.89 -3.40 -13.74
N PHE A 872 34.64 -2.58 -12.73
CA PHE A 872 34.63 -3.00 -11.34
C PHE A 872 33.20 -3.24 -10.88
N ARG A 873 33.01 -4.30 -10.09
CA ARG A 873 31.85 -4.45 -9.22
C ARG A 873 32.26 -4.14 -7.80
N VAL A 874 31.40 -3.42 -7.09
CA VAL A 874 31.49 -3.16 -5.65
C VAL A 874 30.41 -3.96 -4.92
N LYS A 875 30.74 -4.49 -3.74
CA LYS A 875 29.82 -5.19 -2.83
C LYS A 875 30.09 -4.74 -1.40
N ILE A 876 29.03 -4.38 -0.67
CA ILE A 876 29.14 -4.10 0.76
C ILE A 876 29.51 -5.37 1.50
N LEU A 877 30.48 -5.28 2.42
CA LEU A 877 31.08 -6.41 3.11
C LEU A 877 30.61 -6.52 4.56
N ASP A 878 30.11 -5.45 5.16
CA ASP A 878 29.70 -5.43 6.56
C ASP A 878 28.40 -6.25 6.80
N PRO A 879 28.43 -7.30 7.64
CA PRO A 879 27.28 -8.16 7.93
C PRO A 879 26.17 -7.46 8.71
N ASN A 880 26.45 -6.34 9.39
CA ASN A 880 25.48 -5.59 10.19
C ASN A 880 24.89 -4.39 9.45
N TYR A 881 25.30 -4.12 8.20
CA TYR A 881 24.88 -2.93 7.49
C TYR A 881 23.49 -3.05 6.84
N SER A 882 23.22 -4.15 6.13
CA SER A 882 21.93 -4.33 5.45
C SER A 882 21.54 -5.80 5.31
N PHE A 883 20.24 -6.07 5.22
CA PHE A 883 19.70 -7.34 4.73
C PHE A 883 19.83 -7.50 3.23
N CYS A 884 19.95 -6.40 2.48
CA CYS A 884 20.09 -6.43 1.02
C CYS A 884 21.52 -6.79 0.59
N THR A 885 21.62 -7.54 -0.51
CA THR A 885 22.89 -7.73 -1.21
C THR A 885 23.19 -6.49 -2.05
N LEU A 886 23.81 -5.49 -1.43
CA LEU A 886 24.07 -4.20 -2.08
C LEU A 886 25.32 -4.28 -2.97
N THR A 887 25.09 -4.20 -4.28
CA THR A 887 26.15 -4.19 -5.30
C THR A 887 25.94 -3.08 -6.32
N ALA A 888 27.04 -2.54 -6.85
CA ALA A 888 27.01 -1.64 -8.01
C ALA A 888 28.16 -1.96 -8.97
N ILE A 889 28.02 -1.53 -10.22
CA ILE A 889 29.04 -1.66 -11.26
C ILE A 889 29.46 -0.27 -11.70
N PHE A 890 30.75 -0.07 -11.92
CA PHE A 890 31.31 1.15 -12.48
C PHE A 890 32.51 0.83 -13.36
N ALA A 891 32.78 1.68 -14.35
CA ALA A 891 33.87 1.48 -15.29
C ALA A 891 34.90 2.60 -15.21
N ILE A 892 36.18 2.28 -15.35
CA ILE A 892 37.27 3.25 -15.40
C ILE A 892 38.06 3.03 -16.69
N GLU A 893 38.31 4.13 -17.41
CA GLU A 893 39.20 4.18 -18.56
C GLU A 893 40.48 4.91 -18.16
N THR A 894 41.62 4.21 -18.15
CA THR A 894 42.92 4.85 -17.93
C THR A 894 43.50 5.38 -19.23
N PHE A 895 44.06 6.58 -19.20
CA PHE A 895 44.73 7.23 -20.33
C PHE A 895 46.03 7.92 -19.91
N GLY A 896 46.80 8.44 -20.87
CA GLY A 896 47.97 9.29 -20.57
C GLY A 896 49.35 8.68 -20.85
N MET A 897 49.44 7.60 -21.63
CA MET A 897 50.75 7.04 -22.00
C MET A 897 51.58 8.02 -22.85
N ILE A 898 52.79 8.35 -22.39
CA ILE A 898 53.90 8.72 -23.27
C ILE A 898 54.65 7.42 -23.55
N PRO A 899 54.62 6.84 -24.77
CA PRO A 899 55.40 5.65 -25.07
C PRO A 899 56.87 5.94 -24.77
N SER A 900 57.50 5.13 -23.92
CA SER A 900 58.95 5.14 -23.79
C SER A 900 59.53 4.93 -25.19
N PRO A 901 60.34 5.86 -25.73
CA PRO A 901 60.82 5.76 -27.10
C PRO A 901 61.55 4.43 -27.26
N SER A 902 61.25 3.69 -28.34
CA SER A 902 61.84 2.36 -28.52
C SER A 902 63.37 2.49 -28.49
N GLY A 903 64.05 1.66 -27.71
CA GLY A 903 65.51 1.70 -27.61
C GLY A 903 66.18 1.60 -28.99
N TYR A 904 65.53 0.92 -29.94
CA TYR A 904 65.94 0.86 -31.35
C TYR A 904 65.81 2.20 -32.09
N LEU A 905 64.73 2.97 -31.88
CA LEU A 905 64.58 4.32 -32.45
C LEU A 905 65.62 5.27 -31.88
N VAL A 906 65.86 5.23 -30.57
CA VAL A 906 66.87 6.06 -29.91
C VAL A 906 68.28 5.70 -30.42
N ALA A 907 68.60 4.41 -30.51
CA ALA A 907 69.88 3.95 -31.04
C ALA A 907 70.06 4.31 -32.53
N ALA A 908 69.01 4.17 -33.35
CA ALA A 908 69.04 4.54 -34.76
C ALA A 908 69.23 6.05 -34.95
N LEU A 909 68.56 6.89 -34.15
CA LEU A 909 68.69 8.34 -34.22
C LEU A 909 70.09 8.79 -33.79
N LEU A 910 70.64 8.20 -32.72
CA LEU A 910 72.02 8.45 -32.28
C LEU A 910 73.05 8.02 -33.32
N PHE A 911 72.85 6.87 -33.97
CA PHE A 911 73.71 6.40 -35.05
C PHE A 911 73.68 7.35 -36.26
N LEU A 912 72.50 7.87 -36.61
CA LEU A 912 72.31 8.82 -37.70
C LEU A 912 72.98 10.17 -37.38
N LEU A 913 72.88 10.66 -36.14
CA LEU A 913 73.58 11.85 -35.66
C LEU A 913 75.10 11.68 -35.68
N MET A 914 75.61 10.51 -35.28
CA MET A 914 77.04 10.18 -35.35
C MET A 914 77.55 10.19 -36.80
N LEU A 915 76.81 9.57 -37.73
CA LEU A 915 77.15 9.60 -39.16
C LEU A 915 77.16 11.02 -39.73
N LEU A 916 76.19 11.84 -39.33
CA LEU A 916 76.07 13.24 -39.77
C LEU A 916 77.22 14.09 -39.22
N PHE A 917 77.60 13.88 -37.96
CA PHE A 917 78.78 14.52 -37.37
C PHE A 917 80.08 14.12 -38.09
N PHE A 918 80.29 12.82 -38.34
CA PHE A 918 81.47 12.35 -39.07
C PHE A 918 81.54 12.88 -40.49
N SER A 919 80.41 12.94 -41.20
CA SER A 919 80.38 13.48 -42.57
C SER A 919 80.64 14.99 -42.62
N ILE A 920 80.12 15.77 -41.66
CA ILE A 920 80.49 17.19 -41.50
C ILE A 920 81.99 17.35 -41.24
N LEU A 921 82.57 16.50 -40.38
CA LEU A 921 83.99 16.57 -40.00
C LEU A 921 84.92 16.20 -41.17
N VAL A 922 84.54 15.20 -41.98
CA VAL A 922 85.24 14.85 -43.22
C VAL A 922 85.12 15.97 -44.26
N LEU A 923 83.93 16.54 -44.44
CA LEU A 923 83.73 17.66 -45.37
C LEU A 923 84.48 18.91 -44.93
N SER A 924 84.53 19.21 -43.62
CA SER A 924 85.29 20.35 -43.09
C SER A 924 86.80 20.14 -43.26
N TYR A 925 87.30 18.90 -43.11
CA TYR A 925 88.70 18.56 -43.38
C TYR A 925 89.07 18.76 -44.86
N PHE A 926 88.22 18.32 -45.80
CA PHE A 926 88.45 18.56 -47.22
C PHE A 926 88.34 20.05 -47.60
N HIS A 927 87.42 20.79 -46.98
CA HIS A 927 87.32 22.24 -47.16
C HIS A 927 88.57 22.96 -46.62
N TYR A 928 89.04 22.60 -45.43
CA TYR A 928 90.28 23.09 -44.85
C TYR A 928 91.49 22.80 -45.75
N MET A 929 91.64 21.57 -46.26
CA MET A 929 92.72 21.20 -47.17
C MET A 929 92.66 21.97 -48.50
N ARG A 930 91.47 22.32 -49.00
CA ARG A 930 91.30 23.15 -50.20
C ARG A 930 91.77 24.58 -49.97
N VAL A 931 91.39 25.19 -48.84
CA VAL A 931 91.82 26.54 -48.44
C VAL A 931 93.33 26.57 -48.12
N TYR A 932 93.84 25.56 -47.41
CA TYR A 932 95.25 25.43 -47.08
C TYR A 932 96.14 25.30 -48.34
N LYS A 933 95.70 24.53 -49.35
CA LYS A 933 96.38 24.48 -50.65
C LYS A 933 96.34 25.81 -51.40
N GLN A 934 95.24 26.56 -51.35
CA GLN A 934 95.18 27.90 -51.96
C GLN A 934 96.19 28.87 -51.34
N TYR A 935 96.36 28.88 -50.01
CA TYR A 935 97.31 29.76 -49.33
C TYR A 935 98.79 29.41 -49.58
N ILE A 936 99.14 28.13 -49.76
CA ILE A 936 100.52 27.75 -50.11
C ILE A 936 100.89 28.17 -51.54
N TYR A 937 99.96 28.07 -52.51
CA TYR A 937 100.22 28.52 -53.88
C TYR A 937 100.25 30.05 -54.02
N GLU A 938 99.55 30.81 -53.16
CA GLU A 938 99.64 32.28 -53.11
C GLU A 938 100.93 32.80 -52.46
N MET A 939 101.56 32.04 -51.56
CA MET A 939 102.89 32.37 -51.00
C MET A 939 104.03 32.07 -51.98
N LEU A 940 103.95 30.98 -52.76
CA LEU A 940 104.99 30.61 -53.74
C LEU A 940 105.04 31.53 -54.98
N ASN A 941 103.91 32.12 -55.41
CA ASN A 941 103.88 33.04 -56.56
C ASN A 941 104.24 34.50 -56.23
N LYS A 942 104.46 34.85 -54.95
CA LYS A 942 104.83 36.22 -54.53
C LYS A 942 106.35 36.43 -54.40
N ASP A 943 107.12 35.35 -54.25
CA ASP A 943 108.59 35.40 -54.15
C ASP A 943 109.32 35.27 -55.51
N GLU A 944 108.64 34.98 -56.62
CA GLU A 944 109.23 34.92 -57.98
C GLU A 944 109.08 36.22 -58.81
N LYS A 945 108.52 37.30 -58.26
CA LYS A 945 108.41 38.62 -58.96
C LYS A 945 108.98 39.81 -58.16
N LYS A 946 110.03 39.55 -57.38
CA LYS A 946 111.04 40.53 -56.97
C LYS A 946 112.43 39.97 -57.29
N ASN A 947 112.73 39.93 -58.59
CA ASN A 947 114.03 40.20 -59.20
C ASN A 947 113.79 40.67 -60.64
#